data_AF-A0A2T7NKW4-F1
#
_entry.id   AF-A0A2T7NKW4-F1
#
_cell.length_a   1.000
_cell.length_b   1.000
_cell.length_c   1.000
_cell.angle_alpha   90.00
_cell.angle_beta   90.00
_cell.angle_gamma   90.00
#
_symmetry.space_group_name_H-M   'P 1'
#
loop_
_entity.id
_entity.type
_entity.pdbx_description
1 polymer ?
#
loop_
_entity_poly.entity_id
_entity_poly.type
_entity_poly.pdbx_seq_one_letter_code
_entity_poly.pdbx_strand_id
1 'polypeptide(L)'
;MEGGLVSSSRYLQSHGLVSVLVWSLYISSYATVSAQGSLITCNADTVKLNVSTSLTCTFPEEVASTKRDFTIYRYLEKGNPDAVLDCWWLSGNVDCFVAPGYQYNKQISSNTVRLDIPRVSAPQIAVYACQLASYGPDSIKTCELSVQLGGKSACEIPSVKPKSQAALTCYFPGDLSKTRTGFTVSHHSSQGAETTVIKCTWQGESLTCDTVSGYVFDKKVISHTSASHLTIRINQALENHEGTYRCHAEGSTYEDCSFMLEKEKTSTCNHLNVTENEPATFACSFSVNVNVTRKDIKVIRQGNTSTEVLSCTWVSEKLSCTTAPGFEFHNTVTDRLTIKVPRATHQHNGTYVCHLQGSQFENFQSCDFIVMTEYETKAYVVPSMYFNNNTYEVKTFAEEDVYVTKPPDGQTVKHDMAMGRVLTSFHHLAKHGNEVMFVISQFDYDKYLANPRKEFTDHKLPRPGKLKKSDNRYGDFDILIIHRKHGLVVGVVKTCSGGSPNKEVEEEDNLKKVVEELKQGCTQLDEAEKLLQHLLSDLISHQSKPMQVRKLLVLPNLSEELLGNILNENQGVAQILKECLRFPENNVFNECLCGDHMRGSNRTRKIKDWFNTRFSESRDKTLASDEEYPAIVTRFCGPATIWSLNVPDHQSGILPKTLEDSVWMTVGFSPRTEGQPKLCSKDILILCENDEETALCDMLKKSGISVEMVDENNREKVFKANKNEVWVGKGENMFGIKRKVVVFVEGNAQKGKDKHKMPVDLKRLRSLTSSTSQLIWLKGL
;
A
#
# COMPACT_ATOMS: atom_id res chain seq x y z
N MET A 1 25.77 -79.20 6.55
CA MET A 1 26.57 -78.01 6.17
C MET A 1 25.65 -76.83 6.26
N GLU A 2 25.96 -75.89 7.16
CA GLU A 2 25.11 -74.76 7.49
C GLU A 2 24.89 -73.82 6.29
N GLY A 3 23.67 -73.27 6.19
CA GLY A 3 23.31 -72.27 5.18
C GLY A 3 21.81 -72.00 5.07
N GLY A 4 21.27 -71.18 6.00
CA GLY A 4 20.24 -70.15 5.77
C GLY A 4 18.85 -70.53 5.24
N LEU A 5 17.84 -70.48 6.13
CA LEU A 5 16.41 -70.31 5.81
C LEU A 5 16.10 -68.86 5.39
N VAL A 6 15.42 -68.67 4.25
CA VAL A 6 14.66 -67.44 3.96
C VAL A 6 13.21 -67.80 3.65
N SER A 7 12.31 -67.21 4.45
CA SER A 7 10.87 -67.45 4.49
C SER A 7 10.11 -66.64 3.43
N SER A 8 9.14 -67.31 2.81
CA SER A 8 8.10 -66.79 1.94
C SER A 8 7.06 -65.99 2.73
N SER A 9 6.97 -64.67 2.52
CA SER A 9 5.76 -63.88 2.84
C SER A 9 5.85 -62.45 2.27
N ARG A 10 5.58 -62.26 0.97
CA ARG A 10 5.27 -60.93 0.37
C ARG A 10 4.47 -61.04 -0.94
N TYR A 11 3.34 -61.75 -0.95
CA TYR A 11 2.45 -61.74 -2.13
C TYR A 11 0.95 -61.58 -1.84
N LEU A 12 0.56 -61.24 -0.61
CA LEU A 12 -0.85 -61.16 -0.21
C LEU A 12 -1.24 -59.90 0.58
N GLN A 13 -0.57 -58.76 0.37
CA GLN A 13 -0.93 -57.48 1.02
C GLN A 13 -1.19 -56.31 0.05
N SER A 14 -0.99 -56.46 -1.27
CA SER A 14 -1.17 -55.35 -2.22
C SER A 14 -2.59 -55.22 -2.80
N HIS A 15 -3.38 -56.28 -2.86
CA HIS A 15 -4.71 -56.25 -3.51
C HIS A 15 -5.84 -55.68 -2.64
N GLY A 16 -5.72 -55.72 -1.30
CA GLY A 16 -6.73 -55.14 -0.40
C GLY A 16 -6.74 -53.60 -0.42
N LEU A 17 -5.57 -52.97 -0.51
CA LEU A 17 -5.43 -51.50 -0.47
C LEU A 17 -5.95 -50.82 -1.74
N VAL A 18 -5.74 -51.43 -2.92
CA VAL A 18 -6.22 -50.89 -4.19
C VAL A 18 -7.75 -51.00 -4.29
N SER A 19 -8.33 -52.10 -3.82
CA SER A 19 -9.79 -52.27 -3.78
C SER A 19 -10.47 -51.27 -2.86
N VAL A 20 -9.89 -51.00 -1.68
CA VAL A 20 -10.43 -50.01 -0.73
C VAL A 20 -10.31 -48.60 -1.28
N LEU A 21 -9.19 -48.25 -1.94
CA LEU A 21 -9.03 -46.93 -2.56
C LEU A 21 -9.99 -46.70 -3.73
N VAL A 22 -10.21 -47.71 -4.58
CA VAL A 22 -11.15 -47.60 -5.71
C VAL A 22 -12.59 -47.55 -5.20
N TRP A 23 -12.96 -48.32 -4.18
CA TRP A 23 -14.28 -48.22 -3.55
C TRP A 23 -14.48 -46.91 -2.78
N SER A 24 -13.44 -46.37 -2.14
CA SER A 24 -13.48 -45.06 -1.46
C SER A 24 -13.65 -43.92 -2.46
N LEU A 25 -12.92 -43.99 -3.59
CA LEU A 25 -13.05 -43.03 -4.69
C LEU A 25 -14.43 -43.13 -5.35
N TYR A 26 -14.93 -44.34 -5.59
CA TYR A 26 -16.27 -44.59 -6.14
C TYR A 26 -17.38 -44.08 -5.20
N ILE A 27 -17.29 -44.33 -3.89
CA ILE A 27 -18.25 -43.81 -2.91
C ILE A 27 -18.14 -42.29 -2.78
N SER A 28 -16.94 -41.70 -2.89
CA SER A 28 -16.75 -40.24 -2.85
C SER A 28 -17.29 -39.53 -4.11
N SER A 29 -17.32 -40.20 -5.26
CA SER A 29 -17.91 -39.65 -6.50
C SER A 29 -19.45 -39.68 -6.53
N TYR A 30 -20.10 -40.44 -5.63
CA TYR A 30 -21.57 -40.53 -5.55
C TYR A 30 -22.17 -40.04 -4.23
N ALA A 31 -21.36 -39.49 -3.32
CA ALA A 31 -21.85 -38.89 -2.08
C ALA A 31 -22.42 -37.49 -2.36
N THR A 32 -23.69 -37.42 -2.79
CA THR A 32 -24.47 -36.19 -2.65
C THR A 32 -24.72 -35.97 -1.16
N VAL A 33 -24.05 -35.00 -0.56
CA VAL A 33 -24.46 -34.49 0.76
C VAL A 33 -25.82 -33.83 0.56
N SER A 34 -26.87 -34.54 0.95
CA SER A 34 -28.21 -33.99 1.09
C SER A 34 -28.21 -33.06 2.30
N ALA A 35 -27.71 -31.83 2.12
CA ALA A 35 -28.00 -30.74 3.03
C ALA A 35 -29.47 -30.33 2.79
N GLN A 36 -30.39 -30.94 3.55
CA GLN A 36 -31.78 -30.51 3.57
C GLN A 36 -31.87 -29.04 4.00
N GLY A 37 -32.19 -28.16 3.04
CA GLY A 37 -32.66 -26.79 3.29
C GLY A 37 -31.70 -25.64 2.97
N SER A 38 -30.48 -25.89 2.47
CA SER A 38 -29.48 -24.83 2.31
C SER A 38 -29.31 -24.40 0.84
N LEU A 39 -30.01 -23.35 0.44
CA LEU A 39 -30.13 -22.90 -0.94
C LEU A 39 -29.04 -21.87 -1.31
N ILE A 40 -28.42 -22.00 -2.48
CA ILE A 40 -27.52 -21.00 -3.05
C ILE A 40 -28.38 -19.91 -3.70
N THR A 41 -28.15 -18.65 -3.36
CA THR A 41 -28.92 -17.52 -3.90
C THR A 41 -28.07 -16.57 -4.71
N CYS A 42 -28.66 -16.06 -5.78
CA CYS A 42 -28.13 -15.03 -6.67
C CYS A 42 -28.97 -13.77 -6.46
N ASN A 43 -28.33 -12.60 -6.41
CA ASN A 43 -29.02 -11.32 -6.40
C ASN A 43 -28.39 -10.36 -7.43
N ALA A 44 -29.25 -9.67 -8.18
CA ALA A 44 -28.88 -8.73 -9.23
C ALA A 44 -29.85 -7.54 -9.19
N ASP A 45 -29.33 -6.33 -9.33
CA ASP A 45 -30.14 -5.10 -9.31
C ASP A 45 -30.73 -4.78 -10.69
N THR A 46 -31.84 -4.04 -10.71
CA THR A 46 -32.32 -3.38 -11.93
C THR A 46 -31.64 -2.03 -12.07
N VAL A 47 -30.89 -1.82 -13.15
CA VAL A 47 -30.04 -0.62 -13.31
C VAL A 47 -30.23 0.06 -14.67
N LYS A 48 -29.74 1.30 -14.82
CA LYS A 48 -29.70 1.96 -16.13
C LYS A 48 -28.53 1.43 -16.97
N LEU A 49 -28.63 1.55 -18.29
CA LEU A 49 -27.53 1.23 -19.22
C LEU A 49 -26.28 2.07 -18.88
N ASN A 50 -25.10 1.50 -19.15
CA ASN A 50 -23.80 2.14 -18.95
C ASN A 50 -23.47 2.55 -17.51
N VAL A 51 -24.22 2.06 -16.53
CA VAL A 51 -23.92 2.24 -15.10
C VAL A 51 -23.21 0.99 -14.57
N SER A 52 -22.31 1.17 -13.61
CA SER A 52 -21.67 0.06 -12.90
C SER A 52 -22.65 -0.59 -11.92
N THR A 53 -22.65 -1.93 -11.86
CA THR A 53 -23.45 -2.71 -10.90
C THR A 53 -22.67 -3.95 -10.46
N SER A 54 -23.32 -4.85 -9.74
CA SER A 54 -22.72 -6.09 -9.25
C SER A 54 -23.74 -7.21 -9.10
N LEU A 55 -23.27 -8.44 -9.27
CA LEU A 55 -23.98 -9.64 -8.91
C LEU A 55 -23.48 -10.12 -7.55
N THR A 56 -24.41 -10.49 -6.67
CA THR A 56 -24.08 -11.02 -5.34
C THR A 56 -24.56 -12.46 -5.22
N CYS A 57 -23.63 -13.38 -4.99
CA CYS A 57 -23.90 -14.78 -4.70
C CYS A 57 -23.79 -15.03 -3.20
N THR A 58 -24.79 -15.67 -2.61
CA THR A 58 -24.76 -16.08 -1.20
C THR A 58 -24.83 -17.60 -1.13
N PHE A 59 -23.86 -18.18 -0.45
CA PHE A 59 -23.68 -19.61 -0.30
C PHE A 59 -24.15 -20.09 1.09
N PRO A 60 -24.56 -21.36 1.19
CA PRO A 60 -25.02 -21.95 2.44
C PRO A 60 -23.90 -22.25 3.46
N GLU A 61 -22.65 -22.17 3.04
CA GLU A 61 -21.47 -22.42 3.86
C GLU A 61 -20.39 -21.34 3.61
N GLU A 62 -19.42 -21.25 4.53
CA GLU A 62 -18.32 -20.31 4.42
C GLU A 62 -17.28 -20.79 3.39
N VAL A 63 -17.39 -20.29 2.16
CA VAL A 63 -16.58 -20.70 0.99
C VAL A 63 -15.07 -20.60 1.26
N ALA A 64 -14.63 -19.56 1.98
CA ALA A 64 -13.21 -19.37 2.31
C ALA A 64 -12.68 -20.43 3.30
N SER A 65 -13.55 -20.95 4.17
CA SER A 65 -13.19 -21.99 5.15
C SER A 65 -13.21 -23.39 4.54
N THR A 66 -14.23 -23.67 3.70
CA THR A 66 -14.43 -24.99 3.09
C THR A 66 -13.52 -25.21 1.89
N LYS A 67 -12.91 -24.14 1.36
CA LYS A 67 -12.02 -24.15 0.19
C LYS A 67 -12.64 -24.89 -0.99
N ARG A 68 -13.94 -24.66 -1.19
CA ARG A 68 -14.69 -25.21 -2.32
C ARG A 68 -14.56 -24.28 -3.52
N ASP A 69 -14.48 -24.90 -4.68
CA ASP A 69 -14.52 -24.21 -5.96
C ASP A 69 -15.94 -23.69 -6.19
N PHE A 70 -16.04 -22.51 -6.80
CA PHE A 70 -17.31 -21.88 -7.11
C PHE A 70 -17.27 -21.18 -8.46
N THR A 71 -18.41 -21.15 -9.12
CA THR A 71 -18.55 -20.62 -10.48
C THR A 71 -19.83 -19.80 -10.57
N ILE A 72 -19.76 -18.64 -11.24
CA ILE A 72 -20.93 -17.85 -11.61
C ILE A 72 -21.18 -18.07 -13.09
N TYR A 73 -22.36 -18.59 -13.39
CA TYR A 73 -22.81 -18.91 -14.72
C TYR A 73 -23.77 -17.86 -15.26
N ARG A 74 -23.64 -17.55 -16.54
CA ARG A 74 -24.58 -16.76 -17.33
C ARG A 74 -25.33 -17.68 -18.29
N TYR A 75 -26.66 -17.64 -18.25
CA TYR A 75 -27.53 -18.42 -19.12
C TYR A 75 -28.06 -17.56 -20.26
N LEU A 76 -27.78 -17.99 -21.49
CA LEU A 76 -28.41 -17.47 -22.71
C LEU A 76 -29.54 -18.45 -23.11
N GLU A 77 -30.64 -17.94 -23.68
CA GLU A 77 -31.89 -18.70 -23.94
C GLU A 77 -31.72 -20.08 -24.61
N LYS A 78 -30.63 -20.30 -25.37
CA LYS A 78 -30.24 -21.61 -25.93
C LYS A 78 -28.72 -21.78 -25.91
N GLY A 79 -28.23 -22.68 -25.06
CA GLY A 79 -26.81 -23.05 -24.98
C GLY A 79 -26.42 -23.62 -23.61
N ASN A 80 -25.19 -24.15 -23.52
CA ASN A 80 -24.57 -24.39 -22.22
C ASN A 80 -24.30 -23.03 -21.55
N PRO A 81 -24.45 -22.91 -20.23
CA PRO A 81 -24.16 -21.67 -19.53
C PRO A 81 -22.69 -21.28 -19.67
N ASP A 82 -22.43 -19.98 -19.84
CA ASP A 82 -21.08 -19.43 -19.88
C ASP A 82 -20.58 -19.16 -18.47
N ALA A 83 -19.41 -19.69 -18.11
CA ALA A 83 -18.75 -19.34 -16.85
C ALA A 83 -18.18 -17.91 -16.95
N VAL A 84 -18.80 -16.96 -16.27
CA VAL A 84 -18.34 -15.55 -16.24
C VAL A 84 -17.35 -15.27 -15.12
N LEU A 85 -17.39 -16.09 -14.07
CA LEU A 85 -16.41 -16.17 -13.01
C LEU A 85 -16.23 -17.65 -12.66
N ASP A 86 -15.00 -18.15 -12.67
CA ASP A 86 -14.69 -19.52 -12.26
C ASP A 86 -13.49 -19.50 -11.32
N CYS A 87 -13.68 -19.92 -10.08
CA CYS A 87 -12.67 -19.83 -9.02
C CYS A 87 -12.37 -21.21 -8.43
N TRP A 88 -11.08 -21.52 -8.33
CA TRP A 88 -10.59 -22.80 -7.82
C TRP A 88 -9.45 -22.62 -6.80
N TRP A 89 -9.25 -23.63 -5.96
CA TRP A 89 -8.23 -23.60 -4.91
C TRP A 89 -6.94 -24.34 -5.28
N LEU A 90 -5.79 -23.67 -5.16
CA LEU A 90 -4.45 -24.26 -5.33
C LEU A 90 -3.57 -23.99 -4.10
N SER A 91 -3.14 -25.06 -3.43
CA SER A 91 -2.25 -24.99 -2.25
C SER A 91 -2.73 -24.04 -1.13
N GLY A 92 -4.05 -23.87 -1.00
CA GLY A 92 -4.67 -23.01 0.00
C GLY A 92 -4.88 -21.54 -0.42
N ASN A 93 -4.52 -21.17 -1.65
CA ASN A 93 -4.83 -19.87 -2.25
C ASN A 93 -5.93 -20.01 -3.31
N VAL A 94 -6.78 -19.00 -3.45
CA VAL A 94 -7.83 -18.96 -4.48
C VAL A 94 -7.30 -18.29 -5.74
N ASP A 95 -7.51 -18.93 -6.89
CA ASP A 95 -7.29 -18.34 -8.21
C ASP A 95 -8.58 -18.38 -9.02
N CYS A 96 -8.73 -17.43 -9.95
CA CYS A 96 -9.98 -17.24 -10.67
C CYS A 96 -9.78 -16.82 -12.11
N PHE A 97 -10.59 -17.38 -13.00
CA PHE A 97 -10.88 -16.84 -14.32
C PHE A 97 -12.02 -15.82 -14.25
N VAL A 98 -11.87 -14.68 -14.92
CA VAL A 98 -12.90 -13.64 -15.03
C VAL A 98 -13.12 -13.33 -16.51
N ALA A 99 -14.37 -13.46 -16.97
CA ALA A 99 -14.72 -13.19 -18.37
C ALA A 99 -14.67 -11.69 -18.69
N PRO A 100 -14.48 -11.30 -19.97
CA PRO A 100 -14.52 -9.90 -20.38
C PRO A 100 -15.83 -9.21 -20.00
N GLY A 101 -15.72 -7.98 -19.46
CA GLY A 101 -16.88 -7.19 -19.00
C GLY A 101 -17.23 -7.38 -17.52
N TYR A 102 -16.48 -8.20 -16.80
CA TYR A 102 -16.64 -8.44 -15.35
C TYR A 102 -15.34 -8.12 -14.60
N GLN A 103 -15.46 -7.80 -13.31
CA GLN A 103 -14.33 -7.56 -12.40
C GLN A 103 -14.55 -8.29 -11.08
N TYR A 104 -13.49 -8.92 -10.58
CA TYR A 104 -13.51 -9.64 -9.31
C TYR A 104 -12.25 -9.38 -8.51
N ASN A 105 -12.40 -8.87 -7.29
CA ASN A 105 -11.29 -8.46 -6.43
C ASN A 105 -10.72 -9.61 -5.57
N LYS A 106 -11.06 -10.87 -5.88
CA LYS A 106 -10.65 -12.06 -5.11
C LYS A 106 -11.00 -11.99 -3.61
N GLN A 107 -12.00 -11.17 -3.27
CA GLN A 107 -12.50 -11.02 -1.91
C GLN A 107 -13.68 -11.96 -1.71
N ILE A 108 -13.57 -12.84 -0.72
CA ILE A 108 -14.63 -13.78 -0.30
C ILE A 108 -15.02 -13.39 1.11
N SER A 109 -16.22 -12.81 1.27
CA SER A 109 -16.71 -12.34 2.57
C SER A 109 -17.52 -13.45 3.23
N SER A 110 -16.86 -14.33 3.99
CA SER A 110 -17.45 -15.51 4.67
C SER A 110 -18.19 -16.44 3.69
N ASN A 111 -19.49 -16.20 3.45
CA ASN A 111 -20.35 -16.97 2.56
C ASN A 111 -20.86 -16.18 1.34
N THR A 112 -20.39 -14.95 1.12
CA THR A 112 -20.83 -14.09 0.00
C THR A 112 -19.69 -13.81 -0.97
N VAL A 113 -19.99 -13.92 -2.27
CA VAL A 113 -19.13 -13.52 -3.38
C VAL A 113 -19.82 -12.42 -4.19
N ARG A 114 -19.08 -11.35 -4.48
CA ARG A 114 -19.55 -10.23 -5.28
C ARG A 114 -18.75 -10.15 -6.58
N LEU A 115 -19.44 -10.13 -7.72
CA LEU A 115 -18.87 -9.95 -9.05
C LEU A 115 -19.30 -8.58 -9.58
N ASP A 116 -18.35 -7.70 -9.84
CA ASP A 116 -18.64 -6.35 -10.31
C ASP A 116 -18.78 -6.34 -11.84
N ILE A 117 -19.73 -5.54 -12.34
CA ILE A 117 -19.99 -5.29 -13.75
C ILE A 117 -19.75 -3.79 -13.96
N PRO A 118 -18.57 -3.38 -14.44
CA PRO A 118 -18.19 -1.96 -14.52
C PRO A 118 -19.08 -1.13 -15.43
N ARG A 119 -19.65 -1.75 -16.48
CA ARG A 119 -20.53 -1.11 -17.44
C ARG A 119 -21.56 -2.11 -17.95
N VAL A 120 -22.82 -1.91 -17.63
CA VAL A 120 -23.91 -2.76 -18.13
C VAL A 120 -24.21 -2.48 -19.60
N SER A 121 -24.12 -3.52 -20.43
CA SER A 121 -24.50 -3.53 -21.85
C SER A 121 -25.19 -4.86 -22.22
N ALA A 122 -25.66 -5.01 -23.46
CA ALA A 122 -26.41 -6.18 -23.91
C ALA A 122 -25.85 -7.56 -23.47
N PRO A 123 -24.54 -7.86 -23.58
CA PRO A 123 -23.99 -9.16 -23.18
C PRO A 123 -24.11 -9.49 -21.69
N GLN A 124 -24.32 -8.48 -20.84
CA GLN A 124 -24.50 -8.66 -19.40
C GLN A 124 -25.97 -8.77 -18.98
N ILE A 125 -26.92 -8.39 -19.84
CA ILE A 125 -28.36 -8.54 -19.58
C ILE A 125 -28.72 -10.01 -19.80
N ALA A 126 -28.82 -10.76 -18.71
CA ALA A 126 -29.01 -12.21 -18.74
C ALA A 126 -29.50 -12.74 -17.40
N VAL A 127 -29.84 -14.03 -17.39
CA VAL A 127 -30.09 -14.80 -16.17
C VAL A 127 -28.77 -15.38 -15.68
N TYR A 128 -28.50 -15.23 -14.38
CA TYR A 128 -27.30 -15.71 -13.71
C TYR A 128 -27.64 -16.77 -12.68
N ALA A 129 -26.69 -17.67 -12.43
CA ALA A 129 -26.75 -18.61 -11.32
C ALA A 129 -25.38 -18.80 -10.71
N CYS A 130 -25.35 -19.01 -9.40
CA CYS A 130 -24.13 -19.28 -8.66
C CYS A 130 -24.07 -20.77 -8.33
N GLN A 131 -22.93 -21.41 -8.54
CA GLN A 131 -22.71 -22.81 -8.24
C GLN A 131 -21.54 -22.97 -7.28
N LEU A 132 -21.68 -23.88 -6.33
CA LEU A 132 -20.63 -24.30 -5.40
C LEU A 132 -20.38 -25.79 -5.62
N ALA A 133 -19.11 -26.20 -5.62
CA ALA A 133 -18.74 -27.61 -5.76
C ALA A 133 -19.46 -28.48 -4.72
N SER A 134 -19.94 -29.66 -5.16
CA SER A 134 -20.72 -30.62 -4.36
C SER A 134 -22.20 -30.28 -4.11
N TYR A 135 -22.69 -29.12 -4.57
CA TYR A 135 -24.13 -28.80 -4.57
C TYR A 135 -24.77 -29.14 -5.92
N GLY A 136 -25.95 -29.77 -5.86
CA GLY A 136 -26.74 -30.14 -7.04
C GLY A 136 -27.58 -28.99 -7.62
N PRO A 137 -28.14 -29.16 -8.82
CA PRO A 137 -28.94 -28.14 -9.49
C PRO A 137 -30.19 -27.72 -8.69
N ASP A 138 -30.76 -28.63 -7.90
CA ASP A 138 -31.94 -28.39 -7.06
C ASP A 138 -31.67 -27.37 -5.93
N SER A 139 -30.41 -27.08 -5.63
CA SER A 139 -30.00 -26.13 -4.59
C SER A 139 -29.76 -24.71 -5.13
N ILE A 140 -29.90 -24.46 -6.44
CA ILE A 140 -29.49 -23.22 -7.09
C ILE A 140 -30.70 -22.33 -7.39
N LYS A 141 -30.70 -21.09 -6.87
CA LYS A 141 -31.61 -20.02 -7.33
C LYS A 141 -30.91 -19.09 -8.31
N THR A 142 -31.61 -18.81 -9.41
CA THR A 142 -31.17 -17.85 -10.43
C THR A 142 -31.58 -16.43 -10.06
N CYS A 143 -30.89 -15.45 -10.65
CA CYS A 143 -31.28 -14.05 -10.63
C CYS A 143 -31.15 -13.42 -12.01
N GLU A 144 -31.91 -12.37 -12.29
CA GLU A 144 -31.96 -11.73 -13.60
C GLU A 144 -31.41 -10.30 -13.50
N LEU A 145 -30.34 -10.01 -14.24
CA LEU A 145 -29.86 -8.63 -14.35
C LEU A 145 -30.74 -7.88 -15.35
N SER A 146 -31.53 -6.96 -14.82
CA SER A 146 -32.53 -6.21 -15.58
C SER A 146 -32.12 -4.76 -15.81
N VAL A 147 -32.67 -4.14 -16.87
CA VAL A 147 -32.36 -2.74 -17.21
C VAL A 147 -33.61 -1.86 -17.11
N GLN A 148 -33.47 -0.70 -16.47
CA GLN A 148 -34.52 0.31 -16.38
C GLN A 148 -34.43 1.29 -17.55
N LEU A 149 -35.30 1.10 -18.55
CA LEU A 149 -35.36 1.94 -19.76
C LEU A 149 -36.37 3.10 -19.68
N GLY A 150 -37.16 3.19 -18.60
CA GLY A 150 -38.12 4.30 -18.41
C GLY A 150 -39.19 4.43 -19.49
N GLY A 151 -39.54 3.33 -20.17
CA GLY A 151 -40.52 3.32 -21.27
C GLY A 151 -39.98 3.84 -22.61
N LYS A 152 -38.67 4.07 -22.72
CA LYS A 152 -38.01 4.50 -23.96
C LYS A 152 -37.20 3.37 -24.59
N SER A 153 -37.14 3.36 -25.91
CA SER A 153 -36.16 2.57 -26.66
C SER A 153 -34.82 3.32 -26.67
N ALA A 154 -33.71 2.59 -26.56
CA ALA A 154 -32.36 3.17 -26.57
C ALA A 154 -31.47 2.43 -27.57
N CYS A 155 -30.35 3.03 -27.95
CA CYS A 155 -29.38 2.38 -28.81
C CYS A 155 -27.94 2.70 -28.42
N GLU A 156 -27.04 1.81 -28.83
CA GLU A 156 -25.61 1.91 -28.59
C GLU A 156 -24.85 1.41 -29.82
N ILE A 157 -23.94 2.23 -30.32
CA ILE A 157 -23.00 1.84 -31.37
C ILE A 157 -21.63 2.45 -31.06
N PRO A 158 -20.60 1.63 -30.81
CA PRO A 158 -19.26 2.14 -30.54
C PRO A 158 -18.63 2.66 -31.83
N SER A 159 -17.83 3.72 -31.72
CA SER A 159 -16.93 4.14 -32.79
C SER A 159 -15.91 3.04 -33.11
N VAL A 160 -15.65 2.84 -34.39
CA VAL A 160 -14.68 1.85 -34.86
C VAL A 160 -13.83 2.42 -36.00
N LYS A 161 -12.68 1.79 -36.25
CA LYS A 161 -11.81 2.17 -37.37
C LYS A 161 -12.51 1.99 -38.73
N PRO A 162 -12.13 2.76 -39.77
CA PRO A 162 -12.63 2.54 -41.12
C PRO A 162 -12.44 1.10 -41.57
N LYS A 163 -13.43 0.54 -42.29
CA LYS A 163 -13.46 -0.83 -42.82
C LYS A 163 -13.42 -1.94 -41.76
N SER A 164 -13.56 -1.61 -40.48
CA SER A 164 -13.70 -2.61 -39.43
C SER A 164 -15.16 -2.96 -39.17
N GLN A 165 -15.40 -4.02 -38.42
CA GLN A 165 -16.75 -4.46 -38.07
C GLN A 165 -17.30 -3.57 -36.95
N ALA A 166 -18.53 -3.07 -37.13
CA ALA A 166 -19.30 -2.38 -36.08
C ALA A 166 -20.56 -3.18 -35.71
N ALA A 167 -21.08 -2.92 -34.51
CA ALA A 167 -22.31 -3.53 -34.01
C ALA A 167 -23.20 -2.45 -33.40
N LEU A 168 -24.39 -2.25 -33.97
CA LEU A 168 -25.45 -1.42 -33.41
C LEU A 168 -26.34 -2.29 -32.53
N THR A 169 -26.45 -1.95 -31.26
CA THR A 169 -27.33 -2.63 -30.31
C THR A 169 -28.53 -1.74 -30.01
N CYS A 170 -29.74 -2.28 -30.21
CA CYS A 170 -30.99 -1.63 -29.82
C CYS A 170 -31.53 -2.28 -28.55
N TYR A 171 -32.08 -1.46 -27.66
CA TYR A 171 -32.75 -1.86 -26.42
C TYR A 171 -34.20 -1.36 -26.44
N PHE A 172 -35.15 -2.24 -26.13
CA PHE A 172 -36.57 -1.95 -26.13
C PHE A 172 -37.20 -2.27 -24.77
N PRO A 173 -38.18 -1.47 -24.31
CA PRO A 173 -38.83 -1.69 -23.03
C PRO A 173 -39.76 -2.91 -23.09
N GLY A 174 -39.62 -3.81 -22.11
CA GLY A 174 -40.42 -5.03 -22.00
C GLY A 174 -40.01 -6.14 -22.98
N ASP A 175 -40.72 -7.26 -22.91
CA ASP A 175 -40.50 -8.46 -23.72
C ASP A 175 -41.28 -8.38 -25.05
N LEU A 176 -40.57 -8.00 -26.13
CA LEU A 176 -41.13 -7.89 -27.48
C LEU A 176 -41.66 -9.22 -28.04
N SER A 177 -41.08 -10.36 -27.61
CA SER A 177 -41.50 -11.68 -28.07
C SER A 177 -42.85 -12.06 -27.47
N LYS A 178 -43.08 -11.67 -26.21
CA LYS A 178 -44.36 -11.88 -25.51
C LYS A 178 -45.46 -10.94 -26.00
N THR A 179 -45.15 -9.66 -26.19
CA THR A 179 -46.14 -8.65 -26.63
C THR A 179 -46.38 -8.67 -28.15
N ARG A 180 -45.51 -9.34 -28.92
CA ARG A 180 -45.52 -9.37 -30.38
C ARG A 180 -45.53 -7.97 -31.00
N THR A 181 -44.77 -7.06 -30.38
CA THR A 181 -44.67 -5.66 -30.80
C THR A 181 -43.69 -5.53 -31.97
N GLY A 182 -44.09 -4.82 -33.03
CA GLY A 182 -43.23 -4.49 -34.16
C GLY A 182 -42.19 -3.43 -33.82
N PHE A 183 -41.06 -3.42 -34.52
CA PHE A 183 -40.00 -2.43 -34.31
C PHE A 183 -39.30 -2.03 -35.61
N THR A 184 -38.76 -0.82 -35.61
CA THR A 184 -38.07 -0.20 -36.74
C THR A 184 -36.76 0.44 -36.26
N VAL A 185 -35.70 0.29 -37.04
CA VAL A 185 -34.42 0.96 -36.82
C VAL A 185 -34.17 1.90 -38.00
N SER A 186 -33.94 3.17 -37.71
CA SER A 186 -33.69 4.22 -38.70
C SER A 186 -32.25 4.75 -38.56
N HIS A 187 -31.67 5.14 -39.69
CA HIS A 187 -30.38 5.81 -39.78
C HIS A 187 -30.55 7.15 -40.50
N HIS A 188 -30.16 8.22 -39.83
CA HIS A 188 -30.04 9.55 -40.40
C HIS A 188 -28.55 9.82 -40.66
N SER A 189 -28.16 9.76 -41.93
CA SER A 189 -26.79 10.06 -42.35
C SER A 189 -26.42 11.49 -41.97
N SER A 190 -25.13 11.72 -41.71
CA SER A 190 -24.54 13.07 -41.60
C SER A 190 -24.83 13.97 -42.82
N GLN A 191 -25.16 13.37 -43.98
CA GLN A 191 -25.55 14.07 -45.20
C GLN A 191 -27.06 14.39 -45.30
N GLY A 192 -27.84 14.07 -44.26
CA GLY A 192 -29.27 14.39 -44.16
C GLY A 192 -30.24 13.37 -44.78
N ALA A 193 -29.73 12.26 -45.33
CA ALA A 193 -30.57 11.16 -45.83
C ALA A 193 -31.07 10.28 -44.67
N GLU A 194 -32.37 10.04 -44.59
CA GLU A 194 -32.98 9.08 -43.66
C GLU A 194 -33.23 7.75 -44.37
N THR A 195 -32.78 6.65 -43.77
CA THR A 195 -32.98 5.29 -44.28
C THR A 195 -33.51 4.39 -43.17
N THR A 196 -34.56 3.62 -43.47
CA THR A 196 -35.00 2.52 -42.58
C THR A 196 -34.04 1.35 -42.72
N VAL A 197 -33.21 1.14 -41.71
CA VAL A 197 -32.17 0.10 -41.64
C VAL A 197 -32.81 -1.27 -41.51
N ILE A 198 -33.76 -1.40 -40.58
CA ILE A 198 -34.55 -2.61 -40.34
C ILE A 198 -36.00 -2.25 -40.07
N LYS A 199 -36.93 -3.03 -40.62
CA LYS A 199 -38.34 -3.02 -40.22
C LYS A 199 -38.77 -4.46 -39.93
N CYS A 200 -39.22 -4.73 -38.71
CA CYS A 200 -39.65 -6.05 -38.28
C CYS A 200 -41.12 -6.03 -37.83
N THR A 201 -41.88 -7.01 -38.31
CA THR A 201 -43.29 -7.21 -37.96
C THR A 201 -43.55 -8.69 -37.65
N TRP A 202 -44.50 -8.93 -36.75
CA TRP A 202 -44.89 -10.29 -36.36
C TRP A 202 -45.98 -10.81 -37.29
N GLN A 203 -45.75 -11.99 -37.88
CA GLN A 203 -46.76 -12.74 -38.64
C GLN A 203 -47.03 -14.05 -37.89
N GLY A 204 -48.08 -14.07 -37.06
CA GLY A 204 -48.34 -15.18 -36.15
C GLY A 204 -47.27 -15.30 -35.07
N GLU A 205 -46.52 -16.41 -35.07
CA GLU A 205 -45.39 -16.68 -34.16
C GLU A 205 -44.02 -16.36 -34.78
N SER A 206 -43.98 -16.01 -36.08
CA SER A 206 -42.73 -15.77 -36.80
C SER A 206 -42.45 -14.27 -36.95
N LEU A 207 -41.24 -13.86 -36.59
CA LEU A 207 -40.75 -12.50 -36.82
C LEU A 207 -40.25 -12.35 -38.27
N THR A 208 -40.86 -11.45 -39.03
CA THR A 208 -40.45 -11.12 -40.40
C THR A 208 -39.76 -9.77 -40.40
N CYS A 209 -38.57 -9.69 -40.98
CA CYS A 209 -37.74 -8.48 -40.97
C CYS A 209 -37.20 -8.18 -42.36
N ASP A 210 -37.36 -6.93 -42.77
CA ASP A 210 -36.71 -6.35 -43.96
C ASP A 210 -35.47 -5.59 -43.51
N THR A 211 -34.32 -5.87 -44.10
CA THR A 211 -33.03 -5.24 -43.76
C THR A 211 -32.39 -4.64 -45.00
N VAL A 212 -31.94 -3.38 -44.91
CA VAL A 212 -31.31 -2.68 -46.03
C VAL A 212 -29.88 -3.20 -46.28
N SER A 213 -29.41 -3.10 -47.53
CA SER A 213 -28.05 -3.51 -47.91
C SER A 213 -26.98 -2.79 -47.09
N GLY A 214 -25.97 -3.52 -46.60
CA GLY A 214 -24.88 -2.99 -45.77
C GLY A 214 -25.02 -3.34 -44.28
N TYR A 215 -26.23 -3.75 -43.87
CA TYR A 215 -26.52 -4.18 -42.51
C TYR A 215 -26.90 -5.67 -42.48
N VAL A 216 -26.51 -6.35 -41.42
CA VAL A 216 -26.80 -7.78 -41.21
C VAL A 216 -27.50 -7.94 -39.88
N PHE A 217 -28.67 -8.57 -39.91
CA PHE A 217 -29.42 -8.91 -38.71
C PHE A 217 -29.75 -10.40 -38.71
N ASP A 218 -29.30 -11.09 -37.67
CA ASP A 218 -29.43 -12.55 -37.54
C ASP A 218 -30.85 -12.98 -37.13
N LYS A 219 -31.83 -12.07 -37.15
CA LYS A 219 -33.22 -12.27 -36.70
C LYS A 219 -33.34 -12.79 -35.26
N LYS A 220 -32.29 -12.58 -34.46
CA LYS A 220 -32.23 -12.94 -33.05
C LYS A 220 -32.58 -11.74 -32.18
N VAL A 221 -33.75 -11.80 -31.55
CA VAL A 221 -34.15 -10.86 -30.50
C VAL A 221 -34.01 -11.61 -29.17
N ILE A 222 -33.21 -11.06 -28.26
CA ILE A 222 -33.03 -11.62 -26.93
C ILE A 222 -33.99 -10.88 -26.01
N SER A 223 -34.93 -11.59 -25.42
CA SER A 223 -36.01 -11.00 -24.62
C SER A 223 -35.90 -11.43 -23.17
N HIS A 224 -36.02 -10.44 -22.28
CA HIS A 224 -36.02 -10.62 -20.83
C HIS A 224 -37.23 -9.90 -20.23
N THR A 225 -37.51 -10.12 -18.95
CA THR A 225 -38.75 -9.64 -18.32
C THR A 225 -38.89 -8.12 -18.35
N SER A 226 -37.77 -7.39 -18.33
CA SER A 226 -37.71 -5.93 -18.30
C SER A 226 -37.36 -5.27 -19.63
N ALA A 227 -36.64 -5.96 -20.52
CA ALA A 227 -36.18 -5.40 -21.79
C ALA A 227 -35.88 -6.49 -22.83
N SER A 228 -36.11 -6.17 -24.10
CA SER A 228 -35.59 -6.92 -25.23
C SER A 228 -34.45 -6.17 -25.88
N HIS A 229 -33.44 -6.88 -26.35
CA HIS A 229 -32.35 -6.28 -27.12
C HIS A 229 -32.00 -7.10 -28.36
N LEU A 230 -31.46 -6.41 -29.35
CA LEU A 230 -31.00 -7.01 -30.60
C LEU A 230 -29.72 -6.32 -31.06
N THR A 231 -28.94 -7.02 -31.88
CA THR A 231 -27.69 -6.49 -32.44
C THR A 231 -27.72 -6.59 -33.95
N ILE A 232 -27.34 -5.49 -34.61
CA ILE A 232 -27.23 -5.34 -36.06
C ILE A 232 -25.76 -5.16 -36.39
N ARG A 233 -25.23 -5.99 -37.27
CA ARG A 233 -23.83 -5.97 -37.68
C ARG A 233 -23.64 -5.12 -38.92
N ILE A 234 -22.60 -4.30 -38.89
CA ILE A 234 -22.02 -3.63 -40.06
C ILE A 234 -20.68 -4.33 -40.31
N ASN A 235 -20.56 -5.06 -41.43
CA ASN A 235 -19.36 -5.86 -41.70
C ASN A 235 -18.14 -4.98 -42.01
N GLN A 236 -18.37 -3.86 -42.69
CA GLN A 236 -17.34 -2.86 -43.01
C GLN A 236 -17.92 -1.48 -42.74
N ALA A 237 -17.48 -0.85 -41.66
CA ALA A 237 -17.86 0.51 -41.31
C ALA A 237 -17.24 1.50 -42.32
N LEU A 238 -18.06 2.42 -42.84
CA LEU A 238 -17.74 3.33 -43.94
C LEU A 238 -18.38 4.68 -43.61
N GLU A 239 -17.95 5.76 -44.29
CA GLU A 239 -18.42 7.12 -44.03
C GLU A 239 -19.95 7.27 -44.19
N ASN A 240 -20.55 6.51 -45.11
CA ASN A 240 -22.00 6.50 -45.29
C ASN A 240 -22.77 5.88 -44.12
N HIS A 241 -22.11 5.19 -43.19
CA HIS A 241 -22.71 4.69 -41.96
C HIS A 241 -22.66 5.72 -40.83
N GLU A 242 -21.85 6.78 -40.94
CA GLU A 242 -21.81 7.84 -39.93
C GLU A 242 -23.15 8.59 -39.85
N GLY A 243 -23.49 9.03 -38.64
CA GLY A 243 -24.73 9.75 -38.37
C GLY A 243 -25.48 9.22 -37.16
N THR A 244 -26.78 9.50 -37.13
CA THR A 244 -27.64 9.24 -35.98
C THR A 244 -28.51 8.02 -36.24
N TYR A 245 -28.47 7.06 -35.32
CA TYR A 245 -29.31 5.86 -35.33
C TYR A 245 -30.44 6.01 -34.31
N ARG A 246 -31.58 5.42 -34.65
CA ARG A 246 -32.78 5.44 -33.82
C ARG A 246 -33.44 4.08 -33.84
N CYS A 247 -33.76 3.54 -32.67
CA CYS A 247 -34.53 2.31 -32.53
C CYS A 247 -35.90 2.66 -31.96
N HIS A 248 -36.97 2.21 -32.62
CA HIS A 248 -38.34 2.51 -32.24
C HIS A 248 -39.20 1.25 -32.23
N ALA A 249 -39.80 0.95 -31.09
CA ALA A 249 -40.89 -0.04 -30.98
C ALA A 249 -42.25 0.67 -30.91
N GLU A 250 -43.27 0.05 -31.48
CA GLU A 250 -44.63 0.60 -31.47
C GLU A 250 -45.10 0.89 -30.04
N GLY A 251 -45.55 2.13 -29.79
CA GLY A 251 -45.99 2.58 -28.47
C GLY A 251 -44.89 3.01 -27.50
N SER A 252 -43.62 3.01 -27.92
CA SER A 252 -42.49 3.52 -27.13
C SER A 252 -41.96 4.85 -27.66
N THR A 253 -41.44 5.68 -26.75
CA THR A 253 -40.58 6.81 -27.13
C THR A 253 -39.14 6.30 -27.33
N TYR A 254 -38.22 7.13 -27.82
CA TYR A 254 -36.85 6.69 -28.16
C TYR A 254 -35.77 7.71 -27.78
N GLU A 255 -34.54 7.21 -27.66
CA GLU A 255 -33.31 7.99 -27.54
C GLU A 255 -32.36 7.62 -28.67
N ASP A 256 -31.81 8.64 -29.31
CA ASP A 256 -30.94 8.50 -30.47
C ASP A 256 -29.49 8.23 -30.02
N CYS A 257 -28.75 7.45 -30.82
CA CYS A 257 -27.31 7.24 -30.65
C CYS A 257 -26.55 7.66 -31.90
N SER A 258 -25.29 8.06 -31.76
CA SER A 258 -24.49 8.58 -32.87
C SER A 258 -23.30 7.68 -33.15
N PHE A 259 -23.03 7.46 -34.43
CA PHE A 259 -21.88 6.72 -34.91
C PHE A 259 -20.95 7.63 -35.69
N MET A 260 -19.67 7.54 -35.37
CA MET A 260 -18.58 8.20 -36.07
C MET A 260 -17.45 7.19 -36.21
N LEU A 261 -16.75 7.19 -37.34
CA LEU A 261 -15.54 6.41 -37.53
C LEU A 261 -14.41 7.00 -36.68
N GLU A 262 -13.60 6.12 -36.10
CA GLU A 262 -12.37 6.54 -35.44
C GLU A 262 -11.42 7.12 -36.49
N LYS A 263 -11.14 8.43 -36.39
CA LYS A 263 -10.09 9.05 -37.21
C LYS A 263 -8.75 8.41 -36.83
N GLU A 264 -7.98 7.98 -37.84
CA GLU A 264 -6.63 7.46 -37.60
C GLU A 264 -5.78 8.52 -36.89
N LYS A 265 -5.21 8.14 -35.74
CA LYS A 265 -4.33 9.02 -34.98
C LYS A 265 -2.99 9.11 -35.71
N THR A 266 -2.65 10.33 -36.09
CA THR A 266 -1.38 10.66 -36.77
C THR A 266 -0.18 10.54 -35.85
N SER A 267 -0.40 10.68 -34.53
CA SER A 267 0.60 10.46 -33.48
C SER A 267 -0.04 9.94 -32.20
N THR A 268 0.71 9.14 -31.46
CA THR A 268 0.32 8.57 -30.16
C THR A 268 1.47 8.64 -29.16
N CYS A 269 1.14 8.47 -27.88
CA CYS A 269 2.11 8.39 -26.79
C CYS A 269 1.57 7.42 -25.72
N ASN A 270 2.35 7.20 -24.66
CA ASN A 270 1.96 6.36 -23.53
C ASN A 270 1.74 7.20 -22.27
N HIS A 271 0.72 6.82 -21.48
CA HIS A 271 0.54 7.33 -20.13
C HIS A 271 1.64 6.78 -19.23
N LEU A 272 2.20 7.63 -18.36
CA LEU A 272 3.28 7.26 -17.45
C LEU A 272 2.98 7.72 -16.03
N ASN A 273 3.07 6.79 -15.08
CA ASN A 273 3.09 7.09 -13.66
C ASN A 273 4.49 6.82 -13.13
N VAL A 274 5.09 7.80 -12.48
CA VAL A 274 6.50 7.78 -12.06
C VAL A 274 6.60 8.23 -10.61
N THR A 275 7.47 7.60 -9.83
CA THR A 275 7.77 8.07 -8.47
C THR A 275 8.66 9.32 -8.53
N GLU A 276 8.43 10.30 -7.64
CA GLU A 276 9.26 11.50 -7.59
C GLU A 276 10.76 11.17 -7.44
N ASN A 277 11.60 11.91 -8.17
CA ASN A 277 13.05 11.77 -8.30
C ASN A 277 13.56 10.53 -9.08
N GLU A 278 12.70 9.63 -9.53
CA GLU A 278 13.11 8.53 -10.42
C GLU A 278 13.27 9.01 -11.87
N PRO A 279 14.18 8.40 -12.66
CA PRO A 279 14.26 8.64 -14.09
C PRO A 279 13.06 8.02 -14.81
N ALA A 280 12.53 8.75 -15.79
CA ALA A 280 11.44 8.29 -16.63
C ALA A 280 11.74 8.44 -18.11
N THR A 281 11.05 7.66 -18.94
CA THR A 281 11.17 7.75 -20.40
C THR A 281 9.80 7.52 -21.01
N PHE A 282 9.33 8.47 -21.80
CA PHE A 282 8.10 8.33 -22.58
C PHE A 282 8.40 8.53 -24.07
N ALA A 283 7.59 7.90 -24.91
CA ALA A 283 7.80 7.88 -26.35
C ALA A 283 6.58 8.39 -27.11
N CYS A 284 6.84 9.16 -28.16
CA CYS A 284 5.88 9.48 -29.19
C CYS A 284 6.05 8.49 -30.34
N SER A 285 4.94 7.98 -30.86
CA SER A 285 4.88 7.16 -32.06
C SER A 285 4.12 7.94 -33.14
N PHE A 286 4.61 7.94 -34.37
CA PHE A 286 4.04 8.67 -35.50
C PHE A 286 3.60 7.69 -36.58
N SER A 287 2.51 8.01 -37.26
CA SER A 287 1.97 7.23 -38.40
C SER A 287 2.93 7.15 -39.61
N VAL A 288 3.94 8.01 -39.65
CA VAL A 288 4.94 8.08 -40.73
C VAL A 288 6.35 8.09 -40.13
N ASN A 289 7.31 7.64 -40.93
CA ASN A 289 8.72 7.81 -40.58
C ASN A 289 9.11 9.28 -40.76
N VAL A 290 9.40 9.97 -39.66
CA VAL A 290 9.71 11.41 -39.64
C VAL A 290 11.04 11.70 -40.34
N ASN A 291 12.02 10.81 -40.23
CA ASN A 291 13.32 10.95 -40.90
C ASN A 291 13.17 10.91 -42.43
N VAL A 292 12.27 10.08 -42.95
CA VAL A 292 12.02 9.96 -44.39
C VAL A 292 11.15 11.11 -44.90
N THR A 293 10.08 11.45 -44.17
CA THR A 293 9.10 12.45 -44.62
C THR A 293 9.54 13.89 -44.39
N ARG A 294 10.63 14.11 -43.64
CA ARG A 294 11.18 15.43 -43.31
C ARG A 294 10.13 16.39 -42.73
N LYS A 295 9.16 15.85 -41.98
CA LYS A 295 8.13 16.63 -41.29
C LYS A 295 8.64 17.14 -39.95
N ASP A 296 8.32 18.37 -39.61
CA ASP A 296 8.61 18.94 -38.30
C ASP A 296 7.74 18.29 -37.22
N ILE A 297 8.28 18.14 -36.01
CA ILE A 297 7.58 17.55 -34.87
C ILE A 297 7.73 18.43 -33.63
N LYS A 298 6.69 18.45 -32.81
CA LYS A 298 6.71 19.13 -31.52
C LYS A 298 6.09 18.26 -30.45
N VAL A 299 6.54 18.38 -29.22
CA VAL A 299 5.93 17.79 -28.03
C VAL A 299 5.44 18.93 -27.17
N ILE A 300 4.15 18.96 -26.92
CA ILE A 300 3.48 20.07 -26.25
C ILE A 300 2.87 19.54 -24.96
N ARG A 301 3.16 20.21 -23.85
CA ARG A 301 2.42 20.02 -22.60
C ARG A 301 1.19 20.91 -22.62
N GLN A 302 0.01 20.31 -22.57
CA GLN A 302 -1.27 20.99 -22.53
C GLN A 302 -1.48 21.66 -21.17
N GLY A 303 -2.02 22.88 -21.22
CA GLY A 303 -2.31 23.72 -20.05
C GLY A 303 -2.87 25.08 -20.51
N ASN A 304 -3.17 25.98 -19.56
CA ASN A 304 -3.67 27.33 -19.86
C ASN A 304 -2.75 28.10 -20.82
N THR A 305 -1.44 27.88 -20.69
CA THR A 305 -0.43 28.23 -21.68
C THR A 305 0.22 26.94 -22.17
N SER A 306 -0.07 26.56 -23.41
CA SER A 306 0.57 25.38 -24.02
C SER A 306 2.09 25.60 -24.08
N THR A 307 2.85 24.71 -23.46
CA THR A 307 4.32 24.84 -23.38
C THR A 307 4.97 23.85 -24.34
N GLU A 308 5.84 24.33 -25.23
CA GLU A 308 6.66 23.47 -26.08
C GLU A 308 7.78 22.82 -25.24
N VAL A 309 7.76 21.49 -25.13
CA VAL A 309 8.73 20.70 -24.37
C VAL A 309 9.88 20.23 -25.26
N LEU A 310 9.54 19.86 -26.49
CA LEU A 310 10.50 19.55 -27.55
C LEU A 310 9.98 20.17 -28.84
N SER A 311 10.84 20.84 -29.59
CA SER A 311 10.51 21.41 -30.90
C SER A 311 11.63 21.03 -31.85
N CYS A 312 11.32 20.25 -32.88
CA CYS A 312 12.28 19.76 -33.85
C CYS A 312 11.90 20.20 -35.26
N THR A 313 12.82 20.87 -35.95
CA THR A 313 12.66 21.36 -37.31
C THR A 313 13.77 20.86 -38.22
N TRP A 314 13.45 20.62 -39.49
CA TRP A 314 14.43 20.20 -40.49
C TRP A 314 15.16 21.41 -41.08
N VAL A 315 16.50 21.44 -40.94
CA VAL A 315 17.36 22.48 -41.50
C VAL A 315 18.50 21.82 -42.25
N SER A 316 18.62 22.10 -43.55
CA SER A 316 19.69 21.56 -44.41
C SER A 316 19.86 20.03 -44.30
N GLU A 317 18.76 19.29 -44.43
CA GLU A 317 18.70 17.81 -44.33
C GLU A 317 19.08 17.21 -42.96
N LYS A 318 19.23 18.06 -41.93
CA LYS A 318 19.52 17.66 -40.55
C LYS A 318 18.39 18.09 -39.61
N LEU A 319 17.98 17.19 -38.73
CA LEU A 319 17.00 17.51 -37.68
C LEU A 319 17.66 18.37 -36.60
N SER A 320 17.13 19.56 -36.39
CA SER A 320 17.54 20.49 -35.34
C SER A 320 16.45 20.58 -34.29
N CYS A 321 16.76 20.30 -33.02
CA CYS A 321 15.77 20.29 -31.95
C CYS A 321 16.15 21.17 -30.77
N THR A 322 15.15 21.72 -30.10
CA THR A 322 15.25 22.42 -28.82
C THR A 322 14.42 21.71 -27.76
N THR A 323 14.99 21.46 -26.58
CA THR A 323 14.31 20.87 -25.42
C THR A 323 14.13 21.87 -24.29
N ALA A 324 13.02 21.76 -23.57
CA ALA A 324 12.81 22.45 -22.30
C ALA A 324 13.72 21.88 -21.20
N PRO A 325 14.06 22.67 -20.16
CA PRO A 325 14.82 22.18 -19.01
C PRO A 325 14.15 20.97 -18.34
N GLY A 326 14.96 19.99 -17.94
CA GLY A 326 14.46 18.74 -17.31
C GLY A 326 14.13 17.61 -18.29
N PHE A 327 14.17 17.89 -19.60
CA PHE A 327 13.93 16.91 -20.65
C PHE A 327 15.17 16.68 -21.52
N GLU A 328 15.42 15.43 -21.85
CA GLU A 328 16.47 14.98 -22.77
C GLU A 328 15.84 14.15 -23.89
N PHE A 329 16.49 14.06 -25.04
CA PHE A 329 16.03 13.19 -26.12
C PHE A 329 17.22 12.67 -26.94
N HIS A 330 17.02 11.59 -27.68
CA HIS A 330 18.03 11.06 -28.61
C HIS A 330 17.75 11.62 -30.01
N ASN A 331 18.82 12.02 -30.72
CA ASN A 331 18.72 12.61 -32.05
C ASN A 331 18.29 11.63 -33.16
N THR A 332 18.17 10.34 -32.86
CA THR A 332 17.62 9.32 -33.73
C THR A 332 16.09 9.32 -33.64
N VAL A 333 15.44 9.90 -34.65
CA VAL A 333 13.98 9.90 -34.80
C VAL A 333 13.63 9.05 -36.02
N THR A 334 12.70 8.12 -35.87
CA THR A 334 12.13 7.32 -36.98
C THR A 334 10.64 7.62 -37.09
N ASP A 335 9.80 6.59 -37.12
CA ASP A 335 8.42 6.59 -36.66
C ASP A 335 8.28 6.76 -35.13
N ARG A 336 9.37 6.65 -34.36
CA ARG A 336 9.37 6.79 -32.91
C ARG A 336 10.36 7.84 -32.42
N LEU A 337 9.93 8.64 -31.45
CA LEU A 337 10.73 9.62 -30.73
C LEU A 337 10.71 9.25 -29.24
N THR A 338 11.88 9.23 -28.61
CA THR A 338 12.02 8.90 -27.18
C THR A 338 12.53 10.09 -26.38
N ILE A 339 11.79 10.46 -25.34
CA ILE A 339 12.06 11.59 -24.46
C ILE A 339 12.37 11.03 -23.07
N LYS A 340 13.51 11.44 -22.52
CA LYS A 340 14.00 11.07 -21.19
C LYS A 340 13.79 12.22 -20.22
N VAL A 341 13.38 11.88 -19.01
CA VAL A 341 13.28 12.79 -17.86
C VAL A 341 14.22 12.20 -16.80
N PRO A 342 15.47 12.69 -16.68
CA PRO A 342 16.46 12.08 -15.79
C PRO A 342 16.06 12.07 -14.32
N ARG A 343 15.26 13.06 -13.90
CA ARG A 343 14.76 13.19 -12.53
C ARG A 343 13.33 13.74 -12.57
N ALA A 344 12.33 12.88 -12.38
CA ALA A 344 10.93 13.29 -12.39
C ALA A 344 10.59 14.15 -11.17
N THR A 345 9.81 15.22 -11.36
CA THR A 345 9.35 16.14 -10.31
C THR A 345 7.93 16.56 -10.64
N HIS A 346 7.19 17.11 -9.69
CA HIS A 346 5.82 17.61 -9.93
C HIS A 346 5.71 18.65 -11.05
N GLN A 347 6.80 19.33 -11.42
CA GLN A 347 6.80 20.27 -12.55
C GLN A 347 6.65 19.58 -13.91
N HIS A 348 6.91 18.27 -13.97
CA HIS A 348 6.69 17.45 -15.15
C HIS A 348 5.25 16.92 -15.23
N ASN A 349 4.40 17.12 -14.22
CA ASN A 349 3.01 16.69 -14.27
C ASN A 349 2.25 17.39 -15.39
N GLY A 350 1.44 16.64 -16.12
CA GLY A 350 0.51 17.19 -17.09
C GLY A 350 0.20 16.23 -18.23
N THR A 351 -0.64 16.71 -19.13
CA THR A 351 -1.05 16.01 -20.33
C THR A 351 -0.18 16.44 -21.51
N TYR A 352 0.40 15.48 -22.22
CA TYR A 352 1.33 15.70 -23.32
C TYR A 352 0.72 15.26 -24.64
N VAL A 353 1.04 15.99 -25.71
CA VAL A 353 0.62 15.69 -27.08
C VAL A 353 1.81 15.81 -28.02
N CYS A 354 1.97 14.84 -28.91
CA CYS A 354 3.01 14.83 -29.93
C CYS A 354 2.45 15.38 -31.24
N HIS A 355 2.77 16.61 -31.60
CA HIS A 355 2.31 17.27 -32.82
C HIS A 355 3.18 16.91 -34.03
N LEU A 356 2.55 16.50 -35.14
CA LEU A 356 3.20 16.26 -36.43
C LEU A 356 2.78 17.33 -37.44
N GLN A 357 3.74 17.93 -38.16
CA GLN A 357 3.46 18.96 -39.15
C GLN A 357 2.50 18.48 -40.25
N GLY A 358 1.50 19.30 -40.55
CA GLY A 358 0.47 19.02 -41.57
C GLY A 358 -0.67 18.12 -41.10
N SER A 359 -0.76 17.82 -39.80
CA SER A 359 -1.87 17.08 -39.18
C SER A 359 -2.70 18.00 -38.28
N GLN A 360 -4.01 17.76 -38.20
CA GLN A 360 -4.90 18.54 -37.32
C GLN A 360 -4.80 18.07 -35.86
N PHE A 361 -5.05 18.98 -34.91
CA PHE A 361 -4.96 18.70 -33.46
C PHE A 361 -5.82 17.52 -32.98
N GLU A 362 -6.99 17.32 -33.57
CA GLU A 362 -7.90 16.20 -33.27
C GLU A 362 -7.30 14.81 -33.60
N ASN A 363 -6.28 14.78 -34.48
CA ASN A 363 -5.65 13.55 -34.94
C ASN A 363 -4.47 13.12 -34.04
N PHE A 364 -4.24 13.80 -32.93
CA PHE A 364 -3.23 13.40 -31.94
C PHE A 364 -3.90 12.70 -30.75
N GLN A 365 -3.21 11.74 -30.15
CA GLN A 365 -3.58 11.18 -28.85
C GLN A 365 -2.81 11.90 -27.75
N SER A 366 -3.52 12.24 -26.66
CA SER A 366 -2.96 12.82 -25.45
C SER A 366 -2.58 11.74 -24.44
N CYS A 367 -1.56 12.02 -23.64
CA CYS A 367 -1.07 11.11 -22.61
C CYS A 367 -0.66 11.85 -21.35
N ASP A 368 -1.03 11.29 -20.20
CA ASP A 368 -0.68 11.88 -18.93
C ASP A 368 0.68 11.38 -18.43
N PHE A 369 1.47 12.32 -17.90
CA PHE A 369 2.65 12.04 -17.12
C PHE A 369 2.37 12.48 -15.69
N ILE A 370 2.32 11.51 -14.78
CA ILE A 370 1.94 11.73 -13.38
C ILE A 370 3.11 11.33 -12.49
N VAL A 371 3.66 12.30 -11.77
CA VAL A 371 4.65 12.09 -10.73
C VAL A 371 3.95 11.94 -9.39
N MET A 372 4.05 10.73 -8.82
CA MET A 372 3.52 10.39 -7.50
C MET A 372 4.57 10.70 -6.43
N THR A 373 4.14 11.31 -5.33
CA THR A 373 5.03 11.52 -4.18
C THR A 373 5.29 10.20 -3.45
N GLU A 374 6.52 9.96 -2.98
CA GLU A 374 6.84 8.75 -2.21
C GLU A 374 6.05 8.63 -0.89
N TYR A 375 5.56 9.75 -0.35
CA TYR A 375 4.87 9.76 0.94
C TYR A 375 3.39 9.33 0.87
N GLU A 376 2.80 9.29 -0.32
CA GLU A 376 1.41 8.84 -0.53
C GLU A 376 1.28 7.32 -0.64
N THR A 377 2.40 6.60 -0.79
CA THR A 377 2.40 5.17 -1.13
C THR A 377 3.20 4.30 -0.17
N LYS A 378 3.89 4.90 0.82
CA LYS A 378 4.76 4.21 1.77
C LYS A 378 4.49 4.64 3.21
N ALA A 379 4.97 3.86 4.17
CA ALA A 379 4.97 4.23 5.58
C ALA A 379 6.33 4.79 6.03
N TYR A 380 6.28 5.76 6.93
CA TYR A 380 7.44 6.45 7.49
C TYR A 380 7.37 6.43 9.02
N VAL A 381 8.51 6.27 9.67
CA VAL A 381 8.65 6.50 11.11
C VAL A 381 9.64 7.65 11.30
N VAL A 382 9.21 8.67 12.04
CA VAL A 382 9.89 9.95 12.19
C VAL A 382 10.10 10.24 13.69
N PRO A 383 11.34 10.42 14.16
CA PRO A 383 12.58 10.12 13.43
C PRO A 383 12.73 8.63 13.11
N SER A 384 13.56 8.30 12.11
CA SER A 384 13.83 6.90 11.72
C SER A 384 14.57 6.10 12.79
N MET A 385 15.17 6.79 13.77
CA MET A 385 15.76 6.19 14.96
C MET A 385 15.28 6.94 16.20
N TYR A 386 14.91 6.21 17.25
CA TYR A 386 14.58 6.79 18.54
C TYR A 386 15.87 7.20 19.27
N PHE A 387 15.93 8.46 19.72
CA PHE A 387 17.05 8.98 20.49
C PHE A 387 16.74 8.97 21.97
N ASN A 388 17.53 8.26 22.78
CA ASN A 388 17.34 8.25 24.23
C ASN A 388 17.46 9.65 24.82
N ASN A 389 16.61 9.95 25.81
CA ASN A 389 16.66 11.23 26.51
C ASN A 389 17.85 11.23 27.48
N ASN A 390 18.88 12.03 27.16
CA ASN A 390 19.99 12.29 28.06
C ASN A 390 19.79 13.64 28.75
N THR A 391 20.16 13.71 30.04
CA THR A 391 20.23 14.98 30.76
C THR A 391 21.68 15.49 30.75
N TYR A 392 21.85 16.81 30.77
CA TYR A 392 23.17 17.44 30.71
C TYR A 392 23.35 18.38 31.90
N GLU A 393 24.54 18.37 32.48
CA GLU A 393 24.99 19.35 33.46
C GLU A 393 25.88 20.37 32.77
N VAL A 394 25.59 21.66 32.93
CA VAL A 394 26.52 22.69 32.50
C VAL A 394 27.63 22.79 33.53
N LYS A 395 28.87 22.60 33.10
CA LYS A 395 30.07 22.86 33.89
C LYS A 395 30.92 23.86 33.15
N THR A 396 31.18 25.00 33.77
CA THR A 396 32.10 25.97 33.20
C THR A 396 33.54 25.48 33.39
N PHE A 397 34.28 25.33 32.30
CA PHE A 397 35.69 24.97 32.29
C PHE A 397 36.45 25.99 31.43
N ALA A 398 37.44 26.67 32.02
CA ALA A 398 38.22 27.70 31.33
C ALA A 398 37.37 28.78 30.62
N GLU A 399 36.36 29.31 31.31
CA GLU A 399 35.42 30.34 30.80
C GLU A 399 34.49 29.88 29.65
N GLU A 400 34.50 28.59 29.30
CA GLU A 400 33.56 27.99 28.37
C GLU A 400 32.58 27.06 29.10
N ASP A 401 31.30 27.10 28.69
CA ASP A 401 30.27 26.21 29.21
C ASP A 401 30.37 24.83 28.55
N VAL A 402 30.67 23.80 29.34
CA VAL A 402 30.78 22.41 28.90
C VAL A 402 29.57 21.60 29.39
N TYR A 403 28.85 20.97 28.46
CA TYR A 403 27.71 20.13 28.77
C TYR A 403 28.14 18.68 29.05
N VAL A 404 28.08 18.27 30.31
CA VAL A 404 28.41 16.90 30.75
C VAL A 404 27.14 16.07 30.82
N THR A 405 27.06 15.01 30.02
CA THR A 405 25.95 14.04 30.06
C THR A 405 25.86 13.39 31.44
N LYS A 406 24.70 13.45 32.10
CA LYS A 406 24.38 12.65 33.27
C LYS A 406 23.72 11.33 32.83
N PRO A 407 24.04 10.20 33.48
CA PRO A 407 23.31 8.96 33.27
C PRO A 407 21.81 9.19 33.52
N PRO A 408 20.91 8.74 32.63
CA PRO A 408 19.47 8.85 32.85
C PRO A 408 19.05 8.05 34.08
N ASP A 409 18.01 8.53 34.77
CA ASP A 409 17.43 7.79 35.89
C ASP A 409 16.76 6.48 35.42
N GLY A 410 16.48 5.58 36.37
CA GLY A 410 15.92 4.27 36.06
C GLY A 410 14.52 4.31 35.41
N GLN A 411 13.72 5.36 35.63
CA GLN A 411 12.41 5.52 35.02
C GLN A 411 12.53 5.98 33.57
N THR A 412 13.43 6.92 33.28
CA THR A 412 13.79 7.35 31.92
C THR A 412 14.30 6.18 31.10
N VAL A 413 15.21 5.36 31.65
CA VAL A 413 15.72 4.15 30.98
C VAL A 413 14.60 3.15 30.66
N LYS A 414 13.68 2.92 31.61
CA LYS A 414 12.53 2.02 31.38
C LYS A 414 11.60 2.56 30.30
N HIS A 415 11.38 3.87 30.25
CA HIS A 415 10.58 4.52 29.23
C HIS A 415 11.22 4.41 27.85
N ASP A 416 12.52 4.68 27.72
CA ASP A 416 13.25 4.55 26.46
C ASP A 416 13.23 3.10 25.93
N MET A 417 13.38 2.11 26.82
CA MET A 417 13.24 0.69 26.44
C MET A 417 11.82 0.35 25.95
N ALA A 418 10.79 0.90 26.60
CA ALA A 418 9.41 0.74 26.20
C ALA A 418 9.16 1.37 24.81
N MET A 419 9.58 2.61 24.60
CA MET A 419 9.49 3.31 23.32
C MET A 419 10.22 2.58 22.20
N GLY A 420 11.44 2.09 22.47
CA GLY A 420 12.20 1.29 21.50
C GLY A 420 11.43 0.06 21.02
N ARG A 421 10.72 -0.64 21.91
CA ARG A 421 9.87 -1.80 21.54
C ARG A 421 8.67 -1.39 20.70
N VAL A 422 7.99 -0.31 21.08
CA VAL A 422 6.82 0.19 20.36
C VAL A 422 7.22 0.62 18.94
N LEU A 423 8.25 1.45 18.80
CA LEU A 423 8.71 1.96 17.51
C LEU A 423 9.29 0.87 16.63
N THR A 424 10.01 -0.11 17.20
CA THR A 424 10.46 -1.28 16.43
C THR A 424 9.27 -2.05 15.86
N SER A 425 8.20 -2.18 16.63
CA SER A 425 6.99 -2.90 16.19
C SER A 425 6.26 -2.15 15.08
N PHE A 426 6.13 -0.82 15.20
CA PHE A 426 5.57 0.00 14.12
C PHE A 426 6.45 0.06 12.87
N HIS A 427 7.78 0.05 13.01
CA HIS A 427 8.69 -0.08 11.87
C HIS A 427 8.48 -1.40 11.11
N HIS A 428 8.28 -2.51 11.82
CA HIS A 428 7.99 -3.80 11.17
C HIS A 428 6.63 -3.77 10.46
N LEU A 429 5.63 -3.10 11.05
CA LEU A 429 4.34 -2.88 10.40
C LEU A 429 4.47 -2.02 9.14
N ALA A 430 5.24 -0.92 9.20
CA ALA A 430 5.53 -0.06 8.05
C ALA A 430 6.23 -0.82 6.92
N LYS A 431 7.24 -1.62 7.25
CA LYS A 431 8.07 -2.34 6.24
C LYS A 431 7.35 -3.53 5.60
N HIS A 432 6.54 -4.26 6.36
CA HIS A 432 5.97 -5.55 5.91
C HIS A 432 4.44 -5.54 5.79
N GLY A 433 3.76 -4.53 6.33
CA GLY A 433 2.31 -4.44 6.36
C GLY A 433 1.68 -3.80 5.11
N ASN A 434 2.48 -3.17 4.25
CA ASN A 434 2.05 -2.34 3.12
C ASN A 434 1.02 -1.26 3.54
N GLU A 435 1.24 -0.68 4.71
CA GLU A 435 0.42 0.42 5.22
C GLU A 435 0.96 1.76 4.72
N VAL A 436 0.07 2.72 4.49
CA VAL A 436 0.42 4.11 4.16
C VAL A 436 0.16 4.95 5.40
N MET A 437 1.22 5.26 6.14
CA MET A 437 1.14 6.00 7.40
C MET A 437 2.42 6.75 7.75
N PHE A 438 2.30 7.86 8.47
CA PHE A 438 3.41 8.51 9.16
C PHE A 438 3.29 8.25 10.65
N VAL A 439 4.30 7.60 11.23
CA VAL A 439 4.43 7.40 12.68
C VAL A 439 5.45 8.39 13.19
N ILE A 440 4.97 9.40 13.88
CA ILE A 440 5.75 10.49 14.43
C ILE A 440 5.95 10.22 15.92
N SER A 441 7.17 10.35 16.42
CA SER A 441 7.53 10.15 17.83
C SER A 441 8.42 11.27 18.35
N GLN A 442 8.57 11.36 19.67
CA GLN A 442 9.38 12.42 20.31
C GLN A 442 8.90 13.83 19.92
N PHE A 443 7.59 14.00 19.76
CA PHE A 443 6.99 15.30 19.44
C PHE A 443 7.02 16.18 20.68
N ASP A 444 7.71 17.31 20.55
CA ASP A 444 7.80 18.34 21.57
C ASP A 444 6.97 19.54 21.10
N TYR A 445 5.80 19.74 21.71
CA TYR A 445 4.88 20.76 21.25
C TYR A 445 5.39 22.18 21.52
N ASP A 446 6.20 22.38 22.58
CA ASP A 446 6.77 23.69 22.90
C ASP A 446 7.69 24.18 21.79
N LYS A 447 8.28 23.24 21.03
CA LYS A 447 9.13 23.53 19.88
C LYS A 447 8.37 23.63 18.57
N TYR A 448 7.13 23.17 18.51
CA TYR A 448 6.35 23.17 17.28
C TYR A 448 6.13 24.60 16.76
N LEU A 449 6.78 24.91 15.62
CA LEU A 449 6.79 26.22 14.98
C LEU A 449 7.28 27.36 15.90
N ALA A 450 8.10 27.06 16.91
CA ALA A 450 8.62 28.06 17.84
C ALA A 450 9.65 28.99 17.17
N ASN A 451 10.55 28.45 16.35
CA ASN A 451 11.62 29.17 15.67
C ASN A 451 11.67 28.82 14.16
N PRO A 452 10.68 29.26 13.36
CA PRO A 452 10.69 29.00 11.92
C PRO A 452 11.83 29.74 11.21
N ARG A 453 12.25 29.24 10.04
CA ARG A 453 13.21 29.95 9.17
C ARG A 453 12.67 31.34 8.79
N LYS A 454 13.57 32.27 8.42
CA LYS A 454 13.22 33.65 8.04
C LYS A 454 12.10 33.74 6.99
N GLU A 455 12.06 32.79 6.05
CA GLU A 455 11.03 32.70 5.00
C GLU A 455 9.62 32.33 5.53
N PHE A 456 9.52 31.83 6.77
CA PHE A 456 8.29 31.37 7.41
C PHE A 456 7.95 32.13 8.70
N THR A 457 8.62 33.25 9.01
CA THR A 457 8.40 34.00 10.26
C THR A 457 6.99 34.57 10.39
N ASP A 458 6.37 34.94 9.27
CA ASP A 458 5.03 35.56 9.21
C ASP A 458 3.89 34.53 8.99
N HIS A 459 4.13 33.25 9.28
CA HIS A 459 3.12 32.22 9.03
C HIS A 459 1.87 32.43 9.90
N LYS A 460 0.70 32.07 9.36
CA LYS A 460 -0.59 32.19 10.07
C LYS A 460 -1.02 30.92 10.80
N LEU A 461 -0.26 29.83 10.68
CA LEU A 461 -0.59 28.53 11.27
C LEU A 461 -0.88 28.62 12.78
N PRO A 462 -1.83 27.82 13.30
CA PRO A 462 -2.04 27.65 14.73
C PRO A 462 -0.75 27.19 15.43
N ARG A 463 -0.47 27.79 16.60
CA ARG A 463 0.64 27.42 17.48
C ARG A 463 0.09 27.18 18.89
N PRO A 464 0.75 26.35 19.72
CA PRO A 464 0.37 26.14 21.12
C PRO A 464 0.32 27.46 21.91
N GLY A 465 1.29 28.36 21.71
CA GLY A 465 1.36 29.65 22.40
C GLY A 465 0.20 30.64 22.15
N LYS A 466 -0.73 30.34 21.22
CA LYS A 466 -1.97 31.12 21.01
C LYS A 466 -3.14 30.65 21.90
N LEU A 467 -2.97 29.56 22.66
CA LEU A 467 -3.95 29.06 23.64
C LEU A 467 -3.88 29.92 24.91
N LYS A 468 -5.04 30.25 25.50
CA LYS A 468 -5.11 31.14 26.68
C LYS A 468 -4.44 30.46 27.89
N LYS A 469 -3.67 31.22 28.68
CA LYS A 469 -2.95 30.77 29.89
C LYS A 469 -3.82 30.10 30.98
N SER A 470 -5.15 30.15 30.87
CA SER A 470 -6.09 29.42 31.73
C SER A 470 -6.31 27.96 31.32
N ASP A 471 -5.92 27.58 30.10
CA ASP A 471 -6.12 26.25 29.50
C ASP A 471 -4.82 25.43 29.47
N ASN A 472 -3.84 25.66 30.35
CA ASN A 472 -2.54 24.95 30.41
C ASN A 472 -2.61 23.41 30.65
N ARG A 473 -3.74 22.74 30.39
CA ARG A 473 -3.92 21.28 30.35
C ARG A 473 -3.85 20.80 28.90
N TYR A 474 -2.68 20.97 28.29
CA TYR A 474 -2.28 20.35 27.02
C TYR A 474 -1.00 19.56 27.31
N GLY A 475 -0.95 18.31 26.87
CA GLY A 475 0.06 17.33 27.29
C GLY A 475 0.84 16.81 26.10
N ASP A 476 2.13 16.53 26.34
CA ASP A 476 2.96 15.77 25.41
C ASP A 476 2.33 14.40 25.15
N PHE A 477 2.50 13.93 23.93
CA PHE A 477 2.17 12.57 23.54
C PHE A 477 3.41 11.90 22.96
N ASP A 478 3.51 10.59 23.16
CA ASP A 478 4.69 9.84 22.74
C ASP A 478 4.70 9.56 21.24
N ILE A 479 3.51 9.36 20.65
CA ILE A 479 3.35 8.93 19.26
C ILE A 479 2.15 9.64 18.60
N LEU A 480 2.31 10.08 17.35
CA LEU A 480 1.25 10.51 16.46
C LEU A 480 1.28 9.68 15.18
N ILE A 481 0.19 9.03 14.83
CA ILE A 481 0.06 8.22 13.62
C ILE A 481 -0.92 8.92 12.68
N ILE A 482 -0.42 9.35 11.51
CA ILE A 482 -1.24 9.87 10.41
C ILE A 482 -1.43 8.72 9.43
N HIS A 483 -2.55 8.02 9.52
CA HIS A 483 -2.82 6.82 8.73
C HIS A 483 -3.80 7.11 7.60
N ARG A 484 -3.49 6.71 6.36
CA ARG A 484 -4.34 6.98 5.20
C ARG A 484 -5.75 6.39 5.35
N LYS A 485 -5.83 5.12 5.80
CA LYS A 485 -7.10 4.43 6.07
C LYS A 485 -7.78 4.80 7.40
N HIS A 486 -7.02 4.81 8.50
CA HIS A 486 -7.60 4.91 9.85
C HIS A 486 -7.69 6.34 10.40
N GLY A 487 -7.17 7.35 9.68
CA GLY A 487 -7.22 8.74 10.10
C GLY A 487 -6.08 9.12 11.04
N LEU A 488 -6.32 10.13 11.88
CA LEU A 488 -5.35 10.63 12.86
C LEU A 488 -5.47 9.90 14.20
N VAL A 489 -4.38 9.28 14.65
CA VAL A 489 -4.31 8.55 15.92
C VAL A 489 -3.22 9.17 16.81
N VAL A 490 -3.56 9.51 18.05
CA VAL A 490 -2.61 9.98 19.06
C VAL A 490 -2.37 8.89 20.11
N GLY A 491 -1.11 8.68 20.48
CA GLY A 491 -0.65 7.57 21.30
C GLY A 491 0.18 8.01 22.50
N VAL A 492 -0.12 7.41 23.66
CA VAL A 492 0.64 7.57 24.91
C VAL A 492 1.14 6.20 25.37
N VAL A 493 2.40 6.13 25.80
CA VAL A 493 3.06 4.91 26.27
C VAL A 493 3.19 4.95 27.79
N LYS A 494 2.72 3.88 28.46
CA LYS A 494 2.92 3.69 29.90
C LYS A 494 3.69 2.43 30.17
N THR A 495 4.77 2.56 30.93
CA THR A 495 5.74 1.48 31.10
C THR A 495 5.23 0.35 31.98
N CYS A 496 4.23 0.58 32.82
CA CYS A 496 3.57 -0.35 33.74
C CYS A 496 4.55 -1.41 34.27
N SER A 497 5.40 -1.00 35.22
CA SER A 497 6.41 -1.89 35.82
C SER A 497 5.73 -2.97 36.67
N GLY A 498 5.64 -4.21 36.18
CA GLY A 498 5.49 -5.37 37.07
C GLY A 498 6.80 -5.58 37.83
N GLY A 499 6.73 -5.64 39.17
CA GLY A 499 7.90 -5.83 40.03
C GLY A 499 8.59 -7.18 39.81
N SER A 500 9.84 -7.26 40.29
CA SER A 500 10.60 -8.50 40.38
C SER A 500 9.85 -9.53 41.26
N PRO A 501 9.88 -10.85 40.98
CA PRO A 501 9.05 -11.86 41.66
C PRO A 501 9.36 -12.15 43.14
N ASN A 502 10.05 -11.26 43.86
CA ASN A 502 10.60 -11.58 45.17
C ASN A 502 10.11 -10.59 46.23
N LYS A 503 8.81 -10.63 46.57
CA LYS A 503 8.18 -10.40 47.89
C LYS A 503 6.68 -10.07 47.73
N GLU A 504 5.80 -10.79 48.44
CA GLU A 504 4.34 -10.62 48.45
C GLU A 504 3.86 -9.20 48.83
N VAL A 505 4.68 -8.44 49.58
CA VAL A 505 4.37 -7.04 49.97
C VAL A 505 4.59 -6.04 48.82
N GLU A 506 5.39 -6.37 47.81
CA GLU A 506 5.63 -5.51 46.64
C GLU A 506 4.52 -5.63 45.56
N GLU A 507 3.74 -6.72 45.56
CA GLU A 507 2.74 -6.97 44.50
C GLU A 507 1.55 -5.99 44.56
N GLU A 508 1.01 -5.70 45.75
CA GLU A 508 -0.13 -4.79 45.91
C GLU A 508 0.24 -3.32 45.60
N ASP A 509 1.45 -2.90 45.98
CA ASP A 509 1.97 -1.55 45.70
C ASP A 509 2.27 -1.36 44.21
N ASN A 510 2.77 -2.41 43.54
CA ASN A 510 2.93 -2.41 42.08
C ASN A 510 1.59 -2.32 41.34
N LEU A 511 0.54 -2.99 41.83
CA LEU A 511 -0.79 -2.92 41.21
C LEU A 511 -1.39 -1.50 41.29
N LYS A 512 -1.25 -0.85 42.46
CA LYS A 512 -1.66 0.56 42.66
C LYS A 512 -0.91 1.50 41.71
N LYS A 513 0.38 1.26 41.50
CA LYS A 513 1.19 2.02 40.55
C LYS A 513 0.72 1.87 39.10
N VAL A 514 0.36 0.64 38.69
CA VAL A 514 -0.20 0.41 37.34
C VAL A 514 -1.53 1.16 37.18
N VAL A 515 -2.41 1.12 38.17
CA VAL A 515 -3.67 1.87 38.17
C VAL A 515 -3.45 3.38 37.99
N GLU A 516 -2.48 3.96 38.70
CA GLU A 516 -2.16 5.38 38.56
C GLU A 516 -1.56 5.70 37.19
N GLU A 517 -0.69 4.85 36.63
CA GLU A 517 -0.17 5.01 35.27
C GLU A 517 -1.29 4.98 34.21
N LEU A 518 -2.30 4.12 34.36
CA LEU A 518 -3.46 4.04 33.46
C LEU A 518 -4.29 5.34 33.49
N LYS A 519 -4.57 5.88 34.69
CA LYS A 519 -5.28 7.15 34.84
C LYS A 519 -4.50 8.31 34.22
N GLN A 520 -3.19 8.39 34.50
CA GLN A 520 -2.31 9.39 33.92
C GLN A 520 -2.27 9.30 32.39
N GLY A 521 -2.24 8.08 31.83
CA GLY A 521 -2.29 7.86 30.39
C GLY A 521 -3.56 8.43 29.75
N CYS A 522 -4.71 8.24 30.39
CA CYS A 522 -5.98 8.79 29.92
C CYS A 522 -6.01 10.32 29.96
N THR A 523 -5.53 10.92 31.06
CA THR A 523 -5.43 12.38 31.16
C THR A 523 -4.54 12.95 30.05
N GLN A 524 -3.37 12.37 29.81
CA GLN A 524 -2.48 12.83 28.73
C GLN A 524 -3.10 12.69 27.34
N LEU A 525 -3.83 11.60 27.06
CA LEU A 525 -4.52 11.43 25.79
C LEU A 525 -5.62 12.48 25.56
N ASP A 526 -6.37 12.85 26.60
CA ASP A 526 -7.38 13.90 26.53
C ASP A 526 -6.77 15.27 26.26
N GLU A 527 -5.63 15.56 26.89
CA GLU A 527 -4.88 16.80 26.69
C GLU A 527 -4.26 16.88 25.29
N ALA A 528 -3.69 15.77 24.82
CA ALA A 528 -3.10 15.65 23.48
C ALA A 528 -4.14 15.78 22.36
N GLU A 529 -5.34 15.22 22.53
CA GLU A 529 -6.44 15.40 21.59
C GLU A 529 -6.81 16.88 21.42
N LYS A 530 -6.97 17.62 22.53
CA LYS A 530 -7.33 19.04 22.47
C LYS A 530 -6.25 19.86 21.78
N LEU A 531 -4.98 19.52 22.02
CA LEU A 531 -3.85 20.16 21.33
C LEU A 531 -3.93 19.93 19.82
N LEU A 532 -4.12 18.68 19.37
CA LEU A 532 -4.20 18.35 17.95
C LEU A 532 -5.41 19.01 17.26
N GLN A 533 -6.56 19.08 17.95
CA GLN A 533 -7.74 19.79 17.45
C GLN A 533 -7.45 21.28 17.24
N HIS A 534 -6.67 21.92 18.14
CA HIS A 534 -6.24 23.30 17.97
C HIS A 534 -5.24 23.46 16.81
N LEU A 535 -4.23 22.60 16.73
CA LEU A 535 -3.18 22.67 15.70
C LEU A 535 -3.71 22.48 14.27
N LEU A 536 -4.85 21.82 14.14
CA LEU A 536 -5.52 21.51 12.86
C LEU A 536 -6.82 22.28 12.65
N SER A 537 -7.14 23.25 13.52
CA SER A 537 -8.39 24.01 13.48
C SER A 537 -8.64 24.76 12.16
N ASP A 538 -7.58 25.20 11.49
CA ASP A 538 -7.63 25.89 10.21
C ASP A 538 -7.89 24.95 9.02
N LEU A 539 -7.57 23.66 9.14
CA LEU A 539 -7.97 22.64 8.17
C LEU A 539 -9.43 22.19 8.37
N ILE A 540 -9.93 22.31 9.60
CA ILE A 540 -11.27 21.87 10.01
C ILE A 540 -12.35 22.90 9.62
N SER A 541 -12.03 24.19 9.42
CA SER A 541 -13.01 25.25 9.17
C SER A 541 -13.84 25.08 7.88
N HIS A 542 -13.40 24.22 6.95
CA HIS A 542 -14.12 23.92 5.70
C HIS A 542 -15.03 22.69 5.77
N GLN A 543 -15.01 21.92 6.87
CA GLN A 543 -15.83 20.72 7.05
C GLN A 543 -16.92 20.92 8.10
N SER A 544 -18.13 20.40 7.84
CA SER A 544 -19.30 20.50 8.73
C SER A 544 -19.20 19.68 10.02
N LYS A 545 -18.10 18.94 10.23
CA LYS A 545 -17.85 18.08 11.41
C LYS A 545 -16.36 18.13 11.79
N PRO A 546 -16.01 18.29 13.07
CA PRO A 546 -14.61 18.30 13.51
C PRO A 546 -13.94 16.95 13.25
N MET A 547 -12.69 16.99 12.77
CA MET A 547 -11.90 15.79 12.50
C MET A 547 -11.74 14.96 13.78
N GLN A 548 -12.07 13.68 13.71
CA GLN A 548 -12.00 12.78 14.86
C GLN A 548 -10.55 12.35 15.12
N VAL A 549 -10.00 12.76 16.27
CA VAL A 549 -8.71 12.25 16.76
C VAL A 549 -8.96 10.96 17.53
N ARG A 550 -8.35 9.87 17.07
CA ARG A 550 -8.44 8.55 17.73
C ARG A 550 -7.35 8.44 18.80
N LYS A 551 -7.65 7.80 19.92
CA LYS A 551 -6.73 7.65 21.06
C LYS A 551 -6.21 6.23 21.20
N LEU A 552 -4.92 6.13 21.51
CA LEU A 552 -4.18 4.88 21.65
C LEU A 552 -3.40 4.87 22.97
N LEU A 553 -3.73 3.96 23.87
CA LEU A 553 -2.92 3.68 25.06
C LEU A 553 -2.05 2.45 24.80
N VAL A 554 -0.73 2.59 24.94
CA VAL A 554 0.25 1.53 24.67
C VAL A 554 0.92 1.08 25.96
N LEU A 555 0.87 -0.23 26.24
CA LEU A 555 1.30 -0.84 27.49
C LEU A 555 2.33 -1.95 27.22
N PRO A 556 3.56 -1.62 26.81
CA PRO A 556 4.53 -2.59 26.25
C PRO A 556 5.07 -3.63 27.23
N ASN A 557 4.87 -3.43 28.54
CA ASN A 557 5.31 -4.37 29.57
C ASN A 557 4.16 -5.06 30.31
N LEU A 558 2.90 -4.75 29.97
CA LEU A 558 1.73 -5.38 30.58
C LEU A 558 1.15 -6.43 29.62
N SER A 559 0.74 -7.59 30.14
CA SER A 559 -0.02 -8.56 29.35
C SER A 559 -1.49 -8.20 29.31
N GLU A 560 -2.20 -8.66 28.28
CA GLU A 560 -3.64 -8.47 28.13
C GLU A 560 -4.42 -9.15 29.28
N GLU A 561 -3.98 -10.34 29.68
CA GLU A 561 -4.54 -11.09 30.81
C GLU A 561 -4.43 -10.31 32.13
N LEU A 562 -3.24 -9.76 32.43
CA LEU A 562 -3.02 -9.01 33.66
C LEU A 562 -3.82 -7.69 33.66
N LEU A 563 -3.91 -7.02 32.51
CA LEU A 563 -4.77 -5.85 32.36
C LEU A 563 -6.25 -6.20 32.63
N GLY A 564 -6.73 -7.31 32.06
CA GLY A 564 -8.08 -7.81 32.29
C GLY A 564 -8.38 -8.01 33.78
N ASN A 565 -7.47 -8.65 34.52
CA ASN A 565 -7.60 -8.85 35.96
C ASN A 565 -7.68 -7.53 36.72
N ILE A 566 -6.78 -6.59 36.43
CA ILE A 566 -6.74 -5.27 37.09
C ILE A 566 -8.05 -4.49 36.86
N LEU A 567 -8.59 -4.51 35.63
CA LEU A 567 -9.82 -3.79 35.30
C LEU A 567 -11.06 -4.44 35.91
N ASN A 568 -11.08 -5.77 36.01
CA ASN A 568 -12.17 -6.49 36.67
C ASN A 568 -12.23 -6.15 38.18
N GLU A 569 -11.07 -6.04 38.82
CA GLU A 569 -10.94 -5.66 40.24
C GLU A 569 -11.18 -4.15 40.47
N ASN A 570 -10.87 -3.30 39.49
CA ASN A 570 -10.94 -1.84 39.60
C ASN A 570 -11.93 -1.22 38.60
N GLN A 571 -13.23 -1.41 38.85
CA GLN A 571 -14.32 -0.91 37.99
C GLN A 571 -14.25 0.60 37.70
N GLY A 572 -13.76 1.42 38.65
CA GLY A 572 -13.57 2.85 38.44
C GLY A 572 -12.55 3.17 37.34
N VAL A 573 -11.46 2.40 37.25
CA VAL A 573 -10.42 2.59 36.21
C VAL A 573 -10.92 2.10 34.86
N ALA A 574 -11.67 0.99 34.85
CA ALA A 574 -12.31 0.48 33.63
C ALA A 574 -13.25 1.54 33.02
N GLN A 575 -14.03 2.23 33.85
CA GLN A 575 -14.92 3.31 33.40
C GLN A 575 -14.13 4.52 32.84
N ILE A 576 -13.05 4.93 33.51
CA ILE A 576 -12.18 6.02 33.04
C ILE A 576 -11.59 5.68 31.65
N LEU A 577 -11.09 4.45 31.48
CA LEU A 577 -10.56 3.99 30.18
C LEU A 577 -11.63 3.96 29.11
N LYS A 578 -12.84 3.48 29.44
CA LYS A 578 -13.98 3.43 28.52
C LYS A 578 -14.36 4.83 28.00
N GLU A 579 -14.41 5.81 28.89
CA GLU A 579 -14.72 7.20 28.58
C GLU A 579 -13.59 7.87 27.77
N CYS A 580 -12.34 7.73 28.23
CA CYS A 580 -11.18 8.32 27.57
C CYS A 580 -11.03 7.81 26.15
N LEU A 581 -11.11 6.49 25.96
CA LEU A 581 -10.94 5.85 24.67
C LEU A 581 -12.19 5.99 23.78
N ARG A 582 -13.38 6.33 24.32
CA ARG A 582 -14.67 6.53 23.63
C ARG A 582 -15.33 5.28 23.03
N PHE A 583 -15.54 4.22 23.82
CA PHE A 583 -16.14 2.96 23.34
C PHE A 583 -17.36 2.51 24.15
N PRO A 584 -18.41 1.95 23.50
CA PRO A 584 -19.66 1.57 24.17
C PRO A 584 -19.66 0.16 24.79
N GLU A 585 -18.77 -0.76 24.40
CA GLU A 585 -18.81 -2.18 24.80
C GLU A 585 -18.16 -2.50 26.16
N ASN A 586 -18.27 -3.76 26.61
CA ASN A 586 -17.93 -4.22 27.97
C ASN A 586 -16.47 -4.70 28.15
N ASN A 587 -15.70 -4.97 27.09
CA ASN A 587 -14.36 -5.56 27.19
C ASN A 587 -13.24 -4.54 26.90
N VAL A 588 -13.01 -3.63 27.85
CA VAL A 588 -12.10 -2.47 27.71
C VAL A 588 -10.60 -2.85 27.55
N PHE A 589 -10.17 -4.04 27.99
CA PHE A 589 -8.75 -4.44 27.93
C PHE A 589 -8.25 -4.81 26.52
N ASN A 590 -9.13 -5.24 25.62
CA ASN A 590 -8.78 -5.49 24.20
C ASN A 590 -8.45 -4.19 23.45
N GLU A 591 -8.78 -3.04 24.05
CA GLU A 591 -8.68 -1.72 23.43
C GLU A 591 -7.34 -1.02 23.68
N CYS A 592 -6.45 -1.64 24.48
CA CYS A 592 -5.09 -1.17 24.73
C CYS A 592 -4.06 -2.02 23.97
N LEU A 593 -2.97 -1.40 23.51
CA LEU A 593 -1.90 -2.12 22.82
C LEU A 593 -0.91 -2.69 23.85
N CYS A 594 -1.20 -3.90 24.33
CA CYS A 594 -0.41 -4.61 25.34
C CYS A 594 0.88 -5.28 24.80
N GLY A 595 1.76 -5.70 25.70
CA GLY A 595 3.04 -6.34 25.39
C GLY A 595 2.94 -7.62 24.56
N ASP A 596 1.83 -8.36 24.68
CA ASP A 596 1.59 -9.61 23.93
C ASP A 596 1.45 -9.40 22.42
N HIS A 597 1.02 -8.20 22.02
CA HIS A 597 0.94 -7.77 20.62
C HIS A 597 2.32 -7.48 20.02
N MET A 598 3.27 -7.01 20.84
CA MET A 598 4.61 -6.56 20.41
C MET A 598 5.68 -7.67 20.48
N ARG A 599 5.34 -8.84 21.02
CA ARG A 599 6.26 -9.97 21.22
C ARG A 599 6.04 -11.10 20.20
N GLY A 600 7.12 -11.81 19.88
CA GLY A 600 7.12 -13.00 19.03
C GLY A 600 7.27 -12.72 17.53
N SER A 601 7.36 -13.79 16.74
CA SER A 601 7.53 -13.74 15.27
C SER A 601 6.30 -13.17 14.55
N ASN A 602 5.10 -13.35 15.11
CA ASN A 602 3.83 -12.91 14.50
C ASN A 602 3.42 -11.48 14.90
N ARG A 603 4.29 -10.70 15.54
CA ARG A 603 4.00 -9.33 16.03
C ARG A 603 3.38 -8.41 14.97
N THR A 604 3.87 -8.46 13.73
CA THR A 604 3.35 -7.61 12.64
C THR A 604 1.88 -7.89 12.36
N ARG A 605 1.52 -9.18 12.29
CA ARG A 605 0.13 -9.60 12.06
C ARG A 605 -0.75 -9.24 13.27
N LYS A 606 -0.29 -9.52 14.50
CA LYS A 606 -1.03 -9.18 15.73
C LYS A 606 -1.37 -7.69 15.81
N ILE A 607 -0.38 -6.82 15.56
CA ILE A 607 -0.58 -5.37 15.62
C ILE A 607 -1.51 -4.91 14.50
N LYS A 608 -1.36 -5.47 13.28
CA LYS A 608 -2.24 -5.14 12.15
C LYS A 608 -3.69 -5.53 12.42
N ASP A 609 -3.92 -6.77 12.87
CA ASP A 609 -5.25 -7.28 13.20
C ASP A 609 -5.87 -6.44 14.33
N TRP A 610 -5.09 -6.09 15.35
CA TRP A 610 -5.49 -5.20 16.41
C TRP A 610 -5.87 -3.79 15.89
N PHE A 611 -5.03 -3.18 15.04
CA PHE A 611 -5.25 -1.84 14.49
C PHE A 611 -6.53 -1.78 13.64
N ASN A 612 -6.77 -2.80 12.81
CA ASN A 612 -7.98 -2.92 11.98
C ASN A 612 -9.25 -3.13 12.82
N THR A 613 -9.14 -3.91 13.90
CA THR A 613 -10.26 -4.14 14.83
C THR A 613 -10.60 -2.87 15.60
N ARG A 614 -9.56 -2.21 16.13
CA ARG A 614 -9.66 -0.99 16.94
C ARG A 614 -10.18 0.20 16.15
N PHE A 615 -9.69 0.37 14.93
CA PHE A 615 -9.99 1.50 14.08
C PHE A 615 -10.73 1.03 12.83
N SER A 616 -11.93 0.49 13.01
CA SER A 616 -12.79 0.08 11.90
C SER A 616 -12.98 1.21 10.88
N GLU A 617 -13.15 0.81 9.61
CA GLU A 617 -13.46 1.71 8.50
C GLU A 617 -14.82 2.39 8.77
N SER A 618 -14.76 3.55 9.41
CA SER A 618 -15.91 4.42 9.54
C SER A 618 -16.30 4.89 8.14
N ARG A 619 -17.55 4.64 7.75
CA ARG A 619 -18.16 5.15 6.51
C ARG A 619 -18.22 6.69 6.46
N ASP A 620 -17.84 7.37 7.54
CA ASP A 620 -17.63 8.83 7.59
C ASP A 620 -16.17 9.18 7.24
N LYS A 621 -15.93 9.46 5.95
CA LYS A 621 -14.87 10.31 5.37
C LYS A 621 -13.51 10.33 6.11
N THR A 622 -12.85 9.19 6.24
CA THR A 622 -11.46 9.11 6.76
C THR A 622 -10.45 9.53 5.71
N LEU A 623 -9.93 10.77 5.77
CA LEU A 623 -8.80 11.33 4.98
C LEU A 623 -8.74 10.95 3.48
N ALA A 624 -9.88 10.59 2.89
CA ALA A 624 -9.96 9.95 1.57
C ALA A 624 -9.89 10.95 0.41
N SER A 625 -9.87 12.26 0.69
CA SER A 625 -9.52 13.24 -0.34
C SER A 625 -8.00 13.25 -0.53
N ASP A 626 -7.55 13.28 -1.78
CA ASP A 626 -6.12 13.34 -2.13
C ASP A 626 -5.41 14.61 -1.60
N GLU A 627 -6.15 15.55 -0.99
CA GLU A 627 -5.61 16.81 -0.44
C GLU A 627 -5.47 16.80 1.09
N GLU A 628 -6.33 16.09 1.83
CA GLU A 628 -6.33 16.13 3.30
C GLU A 628 -5.15 15.40 3.94
N TYR A 629 -4.85 14.19 3.44
CA TYR A 629 -3.72 13.42 3.96
C TYR A 629 -2.38 14.15 3.77
N PRO A 630 -2.04 14.66 2.56
CA PRO A 630 -0.85 15.49 2.37
C PRO A 630 -0.86 16.77 3.22
N ALA A 631 -2.01 17.43 3.40
CA ALA A 631 -2.10 18.64 4.23
C ALA A 631 -1.73 18.39 5.70
N ILE A 632 -2.16 17.27 6.27
CA ILE A 632 -1.81 16.90 7.66
C ILE A 632 -0.35 16.45 7.74
N VAL A 633 0.13 15.65 6.78
CA VAL A 633 1.55 15.24 6.76
C VAL A 633 2.45 16.47 6.65
N THR A 634 2.15 17.42 5.77
CA THR A 634 2.92 18.67 5.64
C THR A 634 2.80 19.59 6.84
N ARG A 635 1.70 19.53 7.61
CA ARG A 635 1.57 20.27 8.88
C ARG A 635 2.66 19.87 9.89
N PHE A 636 2.90 18.57 10.05
CA PHE A 636 3.82 18.05 11.07
C PHE A 636 5.23 17.74 10.51
N CYS A 637 5.34 17.45 9.22
CA CYS A 637 6.59 17.04 8.58
C CYS A 637 7.03 17.99 7.44
N GLY A 638 6.36 19.13 7.26
CA GLY A 638 6.69 20.10 6.23
C GLY A 638 7.91 20.97 6.55
N PRO A 639 8.37 21.79 5.58
CA PRO A 639 9.59 22.59 5.69
C PRO A 639 9.60 23.60 6.85
N ALA A 640 8.42 24.08 7.26
CA ALA A 640 8.27 25.03 8.36
C ALA A 640 8.41 24.37 9.74
N THR A 641 8.19 23.06 9.83
CA THR A 641 8.24 22.31 11.10
C THR A 641 9.61 21.69 11.25
N ILE A 642 10.47 22.33 12.05
CA ILE A 642 11.81 21.83 12.37
C ILE A 642 11.73 20.97 13.62
N TRP A 643 12.10 19.72 13.45
CA TRP A 643 12.27 18.75 14.51
C TRP A 643 13.65 18.95 15.14
N SER A 644 13.72 19.38 16.40
CA SER A 644 15.00 19.62 17.09
C SER A 644 15.11 18.80 18.38
N LEU A 645 16.18 18.01 18.47
CA LEU A 645 16.57 17.31 19.68
C LEU A 645 16.92 18.29 20.80
N ASN A 646 16.70 17.89 22.06
CA ASN A 646 17.24 18.56 23.24
C ASN A 646 18.75 18.31 23.37
N VAL A 647 19.53 18.71 22.37
CA VAL A 647 21.00 18.77 22.48
C VAL A 647 21.37 20.20 22.85
N PRO A 648 22.13 20.45 23.93
CA PRO A 648 22.39 21.80 24.41
C PRO A 648 23.30 22.70 23.57
N ASP A 649 23.68 22.33 22.35
CA ASP A 649 24.60 23.14 21.55
C ASP A 649 23.85 24.22 20.74
N HIS A 650 24.47 25.39 20.58
CA HIS A 650 23.90 26.63 20.01
C HIS A 650 23.48 26.54 18.52
N GLN A 651 23.51 25.35 17.94
CA GLN A 651 22.79 25.01 16.73
C GLN A 651 21.80 23.91 17.10
N SER A 652 20.53 24.28 17.23
CA SER A 652 19.39 23.37 17.33
C SER A 652 19.34 22.48 16.07
N GLY A 653 20.16 21.44 16.11
CA GLY A 653 20.49 20.56 15.00
C GLY A 653 19.26 19.78 14.57
N ILE A 654 18.90 19.99 13.31
CA ILE A 654 17.83 19.32 12.57
C ILE A 654 17.88 17.81 12.85
N LEU A 655 16.76 17.22 13.30
CA LEU A 655 16.62 15.77 13.43
C LEU A 655 16.95 15.10 12.09
N PRO A 656 17.67 13.97 12.11
CA PRO A 656 18.14 13.32 10.89
C PRO A 656 16.94 12.83 10.08
N LYS A 657 16.91 13.17 8.79
CA LYS A 657 15.78 12.85 7.90
C LYS A 657 15.93 11.48 7.26
N THR A 658 17.15 10.95 7.23
CA THR A 658 17.49 9.65 6.66
C THR A 658 18.26 8.79 7.67
N LEU A 659 18.27 7.48 7.45
CA LEU A 659 19.14 6.57 8.22
C LEU A 659 20.62 6.98 8.12
N GLU A 660 21.03 7.53 6.98
CA GLU A 660 22.37 8.05 6.78
C GLU A 660 22.63 9.27 7.68
N ASP A 661 21.74 10.27 7.69
CA ASP A 661 21.82 11.43 8.59
C ASP A 661 21.85 11.00 10.07
N SER A 662 21.10 9.94 10.40
CA SER A 662 21.02 9.32 11.71
C SER A 662 22.34 8.69 12.14
N VAL A 663 23.03 8.04 11.20
CA VAL A 663 24.41 7.56 11.36
C VAL A 663 25.37 8.75 11.48
N TRP A 664 25.20 9.82 10.70
CA TRP A 664 26.02 11.03 10.83
C TRP A 664 25.89 11.71 12.19
N MET A 665 24.67 11.81 12.75
CA MET A 665 24.42 12.41 14.06
C MET A 665 24.92 11.56 15.23
N THR A 666 24.98 10.24 15.08
CA THR A 666 25.59 9.35 16.09
C THR A 666 27.12 9.32 16.03
N VAL A 667 27.71 9.79 14.92
CA VAL A 667 29.16 9.82 14.68
C VAL A 667 29.82 11.17 15.02
N GLY A 668 29.04 12.23 15.29
CA GLY A 668 29.54 13.49 15.86
C GLY A 668 30.72 14.11 15.11
N PHE A 669 30.47 14.82 14.01
CA PHE A 669 31.54 15.60 13.37
C PHE A 669 31.72 16.96 14.05
N SER A 670 32.87 17.10 14.72
CA SER A 670 33.61 18.37 14.78
C SER A 670 33.74 18.93 13.35
N PRO A 671 33.50 20.24 13.12
CA PRO A 671 33.44 20.81 11.78
C PRO A 671 34.79 20.66 11.06
N ARG A 672 34.72 20.16 9.82
CA ARG A 672 35.85 20.09 8.89
C ARG A 672 36.42 21.49 8.66
N THR A 673 37.65 21.71 9.11
CA THR A 673 38.57 22.68 8.53
C THR A 673 39.69 21.92 7.83
N GLU A 674 40.19 22.48 6.73
CA GLU A 674 41.15 21.88 5.79
C GLU A 674 42.44 21.39 6.49
N GLY A 675 42.83 20.15 6.18
CA GLY A 675 44.07 19.51 6.67
C GLY A 675 43.86 18.05 7.08
N GLN A 676 44.08 17.11 6.17
CA GLN A 676 43.91 15.66 6.42
C GLN A 676 44.70 15.16 7.65
N PRO A 677 44.09 14.38 8.57
CA PRO A 677 44.86 13.55 9.49
C PRO A 677 45.24 12.22 8.83
N LYS A 678 46.54 11.95 8.70
CA LYS A 678 47.08 10.63 8.32
C LYS A 678 46.60 9.59 9.34
N LEU A 679 45.94 8.53 8.87
CA LEU A 679 45.52 7.40 9.71
C LEU A 679 46.76 6.75 10.33
N CYS A 680 46.81 6.66 11.65
CA CYS A 680 47.96 6.10 12.37
C CYS A 680 47.61 4.69 12.89
N SER A 681 48.61 3.81 13.07
CA SER A 681 48.39 2.45 13.58
C SER A 681 47.64 2.40 14.92
N LYS A 682 47.85 3.40 15.80
CA LYS A 682 47.08 3.55 17.05
C LYS A 682 45.58 3.80 16.86
N ASP A 683 45.17 4.27 15.69
CA ASP A 683 43.76 4.53 15.34
C ASP A 683 43.03 3.25 14.90
N ILE A 684 43.72 2.11 14.82
CA ILE A 684 43.22 0.81 14.37
C ILE A 684 43.13 -0.18 15.54
N LEU A 685 42.01 -0.88 15.64
CA LEU A 685 41.78 -1.98 16.58
C LEU A 685 41.33 -3.24 15.83
N ILE A 686 41.88 -4.41 16.17
CA ILE A 686 41.45 -5.69 15.61
C ILE A 686 40.79 -6.52 16.71
N LEU A 687 39.57 -6.98 16.45
CA LEU A 687 38.80 -7.81 17.37
C LEU A 687 38.59 -9.19 16.76
N CYS A 688 39.10 -10.22 17.44
CA CYS A 688 38.99 -11.61 17.00
C CYS A 688 37.92 -12.35 17.83
N GLU A 689 37.16 -13.23 17.18
CA GLU A 689 36.14 -14.05 17.85
C GLU A 689 36.76 -15.25 18.61
N ASN A 690 37.88 -15.80 18.14
CA ASN A 690 38.61 -16.94 18.75
C ASN A 690 40.02 -16.53 19.23
N ASP A 691 40.65 -17.35 20.10
CA ASP A 691 41.99 -17.12 20.70
C ASP A 691 43.18 -17.24 19.73
N GLU A 692 42.94 -17.64 18.49
CA GLU A 692 44.05 -17.91 17.57
C GLU A 692 44.64 -16.60 17.04
N GLU A 693 45.97 -16.47 17.16
CA GLU A 693 46.75 -15.42 16.53
C GLU A 693 46.45 -15.47 15.02
N THR A 694 45.60 -14.55 14.56
CA THR A 694 45.07 -14.60 13.20
C THR A 694 46.21 -14.41 12.20
N ALA A 695 46.20 -15.11 11.06
CA ALA A 695 47.19 -14.93 9.98
C ALA A 695 47.35 -13.45 9.55
N LEU A 696 46.32 -12.63 9.81
CA LEU A 696 46.33 -11.18 9.67
C LEU A 696 47.40 -10.49 10.53
N CYS A 697 47.60 -10.92 11.78
CA CYS A 697 48.62 -10.38 12.68
C CYS A 697 50.03 -10.63 12.15
N ASP A 698 50.29 -11.82 11.63
CA ASP A 698 51.57 -12.17 11.02
C ASP A 698 51.84 -11.38 9.74
N MET A 699 50.81 -11.15 8.93
CA MET A 699 50.92 -10.30 7.73
C MET A 699 51.21 -8.84 8.09
N LEU A 700 50.59 -8.30 9.13
CA LEU A 700 50.83 -6.93 9.60
C LEU A 700 52.26 -6.77 10.13
N LYS A 701 52.74 -7.72 10.95
CA LYS A 701 54.13 -7.76 11.42
C LYS A 701 55.13 -7.85 10.26
N LYS A 702 54.89 -8.72 9.26
CA LYS A 702 55.73 -8.83 8.05
C LYS A 702 55.74 -7.57 7.18
N SER A 703 54.69 -6.76 7.26
CA SER A 703 54.55 -5.49 6.55
C SER A 703 55.15 -4.30 7.32
N GLY A 704 55.83 -4.54 8.44
CA GLY A 704 56.50 -3.51 9.25
C GLY A 704 55.59 -2.73 10.20
N ILE A 705 54.37 -3.22 10.46
CA ILE A 705 53.42 -2.60 11.40
C ILE A 705 53.58 -3.24 12.78
N SER A 706 53.75 -2.42 13.82
CA SER A 706 53.81 -2.90 15.22
C SER A 706 52.43 -3.32 15.70
N VAL A 707 52.34 -4.52 16.26
CA VAL A 707 51.09 -5.16 16.71
C VAL A 707 51.26 -5.65 18.14
N GLU A 708 50.35 -5.28 19.04
CA GLU A 708 50.36 -5.70 20.45
C GLU A 708 49.05 -6.44 20.82
N MET A 709 49.19 -7.58 21.50
CA MET A 709 48.07 -8.44 21.91
C MET A 709 47.53 -8.01 23.28
N VAL A 710 46.21 -7.95 23.40
CA VAL A 710 45.49 -7.49 24.60
C VAL A 710 44.57 -8.58 25.12
N ASP A 711 44.66 -8.82 26.42
CA ASP A 711 43.78 -9.70 27.19
C ASP A 711 42.96 -8.89 28.22
N GLU A 712 42.05 -9.56 28.91
CA GLU A 712 41.16 -8.92 29.89
C GLU A 712 41.93 -8.25 31.04
N ASN A 713 43.06 -8.82 31.46
CA ASN A 713 43.85 -8.36 32.60
C ASN A 713 44.74 -7.15 32.26
N ASN A 714 45.05 -6.94 30.98
CA ASN A 714 45.95 -5.88 30.53
C ASN A 714 45.27 -4.80 29.66
N ARG A 715 43.93 -4.85 29.50
CA ARG A 715 43.13 -3.91 28.69
C ARG A 715 43.31 -2.43 29.00
N GLU A 716 43.65 -2.08 30.25
CA GLU A 716 43.90 -0.69 30.64
C GLU A 716 45.12 -0.08 29.92
N LYS A 717 46.05 -0.91 29.43
CA LYS A 717 47.21 -0.46 28.66
C LYS A 717 46.79 0.26 27.38
N VAL A 718 45.67 -0.11 26.77
CA VAL A 718 45.16 0.50 25.53
C VAL A 718 44.76 1.97 25.73
N PHE A 719 44.38 2.34 26.95
CA PHE A 719 44.05 3.72 27.32
C PHE A 719 45.27 4.54 27.75
N LYS A 720 46.32 3.87 28.26
CA LYS A 720 47.53 4.51 28.81
C LYS A 720 48.70 4.55 27.80
N ALA A 721 48.67 3.75 26.74
CA ALA A 721 49.74 3.67 25.77
C ALA A 721 49.66 4.77 24.73
N ASN A 722 50.74 5.56 24.60
CA ASN A 722 50.88 6.62 23.60
C ASN A 722 51.67 6.17 22.35
N LYS A 723 51.91 4.85 22.20
CA LYS A 723 52.68 4.27 21.10
C LYS A 723 51.81 4.06 19.86
N ASN A 724 52.41 4.21 18.67
CA ASN A 724 51.72 4.07 17.39
C ASN A 724 51.65 2.60 16.93
N GLU A 725 50.83 1.80 17.59
CA GLU A 725 50.74 0.35 17.39
C GLU A 725 49.29 -0.11 17.21
N VAL A 726 49.09 -1.19 16.45
CA VAL A 726 47.77 -1.81 16.27
C VAL A 726 47.49 -2.76 17.41
N TRP A 727 46.36 -2.58 18.08
CA TRP A 727 45.97 -3.43 19.20
C TRP A 727 45.06 -4.56 18.71
N VAL A 728 45.33 -5.78 19.14
CA VAL A 728 44.58 -6.98 18.78
C VAL A 728 44.11 -7.68 20.03
N GLY A 729 42.84 -8.03 20.11
CA GLY A 729 42.32 -8.76 21.28
C GLY A 729 41.02 -9.48 20.98
N LYS A 730 40.60 -10.31 21.94
CA LYS A 730 39.30 -10.97 21.86
C LYS A 730 38.16 -9.97 21.98
N GLY A 731 37.18 -10.07 21.08
CA GLY A 731 36.01 -9.19 21.09
C GLY A 731 35.23 -9.20 22.40
N GLU A 732 35.26 -10.32 23.12
CA GLU A 732 34.62 -10.48 24.44
C GLU A 732 35.43 -9.90 25.62
N ASN A 733 36.68 -9.50 25.41
CA ASN A 733 37.53 -8.95 26.47
C ASN A 733 37.75 -7.43 26.31
N MET A 734 37.42 -6.89 25.14
CA MET A 734 37.78 -5.53 24.69
C MET A 734 36.58 -4.56 24.70
N PHE A 735 35.69 -4.68 25.68
CA PHE A 735 34.50 -3.84 25.77
C PHE A 735 34.83 -2.38 26.16
N GLY A 736 34.16 -1.43 25.50
CA GLY A 736 34.24 0.00 25.83
C GLY A 736 35.48 0.72 25.26
N ILE A 737 36.39 0.00 24.60
CA ILE A 737 37.52 0.59 23.89
C ILE A 737 37.04 1.05 22.51
N LYS A 738 37.31 2.32 22.16
CA LYS A 738 36.90 2.90 20.88
C LYS A 738 38.08 3.33 20.02
N ARG A 739 38.03 3.02 18.73
CA ARG A 739 39.03 3.39 17.72
C ARG A 739 38.38 3.75 16.38
N LYS A 740 39.08 4.56 15.57
CA LYS A 740 38.57 5.07 14.29
C LYS A 740 38.28 3.94 13.32
N VAL A 741 39.21 2.98 13.20
CA VAL A 741 39.02 1.80 12.36
C VAL A 741 39.00 0.56 13.25
N VAL A 742 37.95 -0.25 13.13
CA VAL A 742 37.89 -1.57 13.77
C VAL A 742 37.81 -2.64 12.71
N VAL A 743 38.70 -3.63 12.80
CA VAL A 743 38.66 -4.83 11.96
C VAL A 743 38.13 -5.97 12.82
N PHE A 744 36.97 -6.50 12.48
CA PHE A 744 36.39 -7.66 13.15
C PHE A 744 36.70 -8.92 12.35
N VAL A 745 37.34 -9.90 12.98
CA VAL A 745 37.69 -11.19 12.37
C VAL A 745 36.79 -12.29 12.95
N GLU A 746 35.91 -12.81 12.10
CA GLU A 746 34.93 -13.84 12.44
C GLU A 746 35.61 -15.20 12.59
N GLY A 747 35.28 -15.92 13.66
CA GLY A 747 35.83 -17.25 13.96
C GLY A 747 35.06 -18.36 13.26
N ASN A 748 35.72 -19.48 12.95
CA ASN A 748 35.05 -20.66 12.40
C ASN A 748 34.10 -21.26 13.45
N ALA A 749 32.82 -21.36 13.10
CA ALA A 749 31.75 -21.81 13.99
C ALA A 749 31.94 -23.28 14.39
N GLN A 750 32.55 -23.54 15.56
CA GLN A 750 32.42 -24.85 16.17
C GLN A 750 31.02 -25.00 16.79
N LYS A 751 30.28 -26.00 16.30
CA LYS A 751 29.03 -26.50 16.87
C LYS A 751 29.30 -27.08 18.27
N GLY A 752 29.21 -26.25 19.31
CA GLY A 752 29.29 -26.67 20.71
C GLY A 752 28.04 -26.26 21.48
N LYS A 753 27.29 -27.26 21.97
CA LYS A 753 26.10 -27.11 22.82
C LYS A 753 26.49 -26.53 24.18
N ASP A 754 26.04 -25.32 24.51
CA ASP A 754 25.93 -24.90 25.91
C ASP A 754 24.80 -23.88 26.09
N LYS A 755 23.78 -24.24 26.88
CA LYS A 755 22.51 -23.50 27.02
C LYS A 755 22.57 -22.30 27.99
N HIS A 756 23.74 -21.94 28.50
CA HIS A 756 23.92 -20.84 29.46
C HIS A 756 24.91 -19.74 29.04
N LYS A 757 25.35 -19.68 27.78
CA LYS A 757 26.17 -18.56 27.27
C LYS A 757 25.34 -17.59 26.43
N MET A 758 25.61 -16.30 26.60
CA MET A 758 25.07 -15.18 25.80
C MET A 758 25.07 -15.54 24.30
N PRO A 759 24.02 -15.18 23.53
CA PRO A 759 23.97 -15.45 22.09
C PRO A 759 25.19 -14.87 21.37
N VAL A 760 25.76 -15.66 20.44
CA VAL A 760 26.92 -15.28 19.60
C VAL A 760 26.72 -13.89 18.96
N ASP A 761 25.50 -13.57 18.56
CA ASP A 761 25.13 -12.28 17.97
C ASP A 761 25.30 -11.08 18.91
N LEU A 762 25.08 -11.24 20.23
CA LEU A 762 25.20 -10.15 21.19
C LEU A 762 26.68 -9.89 21.56
N LYS A 763 27.54 -10.92 21.49
CA LYS A 763 29.00 -10.75 21.60
C LYS A 763 29.55 -9.96 20.42
N ARG A 764 29.16 -10.33 19.20
CA ARG A 764 29.50 -9.62 17.96
C ARG A 764 29.02 -8.17 18.02
N LEU A 765 27.74 -7.93 18.34
CA LEU A 765 27.18 -6.58 18.44
C LEU A 765 27.96 -5.68 19.40
N ARG A 766 28.41 -6.21 20.54
CA ARG A 766 29.20 -5.46 21.54
C ARG A 766 30.65 -5.22 21.13
N SER A 767 31.23 -6.08 20.29
CA SER A 767 32.55 -5.83 19.69
C SER A 767 32.48 -4.73 18.61
N LEU A 768 31.37 -4.66 17.86
CA LEU A 768 31.16 -3.69 16.77
C LEU A 768 30.96 -2.25 17.24
N THR A 769 30.50 -2.03 18.48
CA THR A 769 30.35 -0.68 19.08
C THR A 769 31.68 -0.01 19.42
N SER A 770 32.80 -0.69 19.15
CA SER A 770 34.16 -0.18 19.34
C SER A 770 34.63 0.71 18.17
N SER A 771 33.91 0.72 17.03
CA SER A 771 34.27 1.56 15.87
C SER A 771 33.68 2.96 15.98
N THR A 772 34.48 3.98 15.70
CA THR A 772 34.04 5.38 15.65
C THR A 772 34.05 5.98 14.24
N SER A 773 34.53 5.26 13.23
CA SER A 773 34.56 5.78 11.85
C SER A 773 34.37 4.71 10.78
N GLN A 774 35.17 3.63 10.80
CA GLN A 774 35.08 2.57 9.79
C GLN A 774 35.15 1.19 10.45
N LEU A 775 34.26 0.30 10.03
CA LEU A 775 34.24 -1.10 10.44
C LEU A 775 34.54 -1.97 9.23
N ILE A 776 35.51 -2.87 9.38
CA ILE A 776 35.90 -3.83 8.35
C ILE A 776 35.59 -5.23 8.89
N TRP A 777 34.70 -5.94 8.22
CA TRP A 777 34.32 -7.30 8.59
C TRP A 777 35.11 -8.30 7.74
N LEU A 778 35.92 -9.13 8.39
CA LEU A 778 36.67 -10.21 7.76
C LEU A 778 36.06 -11.53 8.18
N LYS A 779 35.46 -12.23 7.20
CA LYS A 779 34.96 -13.59 7.39
C LYS A 779 36.14 -14.55 7.25
N GLY A 780 36.34 -15.43 8.24
CA GLY A 780 37.42 -16.42 8.20
C GLY A 780 37.41 -17.20 6.88
N LEU A 781 38.59 -17.33 6.25
CA LEU A 781 38.83 -18.17 5.07
C LEU A 781 38.74 -19.66 5.43
#